data_AF-A0A0M9G0G2-F1
#
_entry.id   AF-A0A0M9G0G2-F1
#
_cell.length_a   1.000
_cell.length_b   1.000
_cell.length_c   1.000
_cell.angle_alpha   90.00
_cell.angle_beta   90.00
_cell.angle_gamma   90.00
#
_symmetry.space_group_name_H-M   'P 1'
#
loop_
_entity.id
_entity.type
_entity.pdbx_description
1 polymer ?
#
loop_
_entity_poly.entity_id
_entity_poly.type
_entity_poly.pdbx_seq_one_letter_code
_entity_poly.pdbx_strand_id
1 'polypeptide(L)'
;MSAQPFRLVQPLARLLHSTLLQCIDQVQCSFHPNEIDGLYTYAYMDHVAHTEVCDALAKRFAAVHQRGDIVLSSDGLLFPLRLARRGINAVQHFPNTNAALEAAKTEVEKAALRDLLRLSNDDLSSKDVMALWSFAITLSQWDMVEEVLRHFPLQQNISLQDDREYRDLVLWACQTTHTSVPGQGNAGAVSSAGREVHHAQRFLTDVLGVESVVTRCKEAAVVGAASASSSTARSGDVITEMRRFEDRDADALALIAVAATLRKRCGITAEFPVAEGEWARWFGTPSSSSSAFPAAAASTHAGAGKEGGWLSSGGSTSLRVAGGSSSLSVWARRLLFLYDAAVPAYVRASLAPGLVSDLQYHYRYCDVHVAALFFLTVLPLFCRNNPDVDLRAHMRYYHNQVVDEMFWTASPAMNASAASSVSSTTPGKRGMWTANALAGGEEEPAAAALASSSTATSFFVPVDTAMNVLIGEACLMDEGTPIVPAHVPAIEAMLCKVLAHLRTHMNGASRRMDGTSPASLPLPLWGVWNPAQSSHLAVVLSRLMKAASLPGGNAASLYPRLDSLVAEGLEMLRRLLDVRVLQERGTASMLTTLLTACHEVVEALGGAAYEAQLRALVLEHTMHGFSRDGLKAVAQTALQRSHGDSDVKQAQTLEFVRQLEAAQLLLPKRNWI
;
A
#
# COMPACT_ATOMS: atom_id res chain seq x y z
N MET A 1 -12.97 -4.99 3.31
CA MET A 1 -14.08 -4.20 3.89
C MET A 1 -14.90 -3.63 2.75
N SER A 2 -16.23 -3.83 2.75
CA SER A 2 -17.12 -3.38 1.68
C SER A 2 -17.39 -1.88 1.77
N ALA A 3 -17.09 -1.14 0.71
CA ALA A 3 -17.41 0.28 0.62
C ALA A 3 -18.93 0.46 0.64
N GLN A 4 -19.46 1.07 1.70
CA GLN A 4 -20.91 1.23 1.89
C GLN A 4 -21.42 2.51 1.22
N PRO A 5 -22.59 2.48 0.58
CA PRO A 5 -23.15 3.64 -0.09
C PRO A 5 -23.59 4.74 0.87
N PHE A 6 -23.58 5.99 0.39
CA PHE A 6 -23.89 7.21 1.17
C PHE A 6 -25.09 7.09 2.12
N ARG A 7 -26.19 6.49 1.64
CA ARG A 7 -27.44 6.34 2.40
C ARG A 7 -27.35 5.36 3.57
N LEU A 8 -26.39 4.43 3.56
CA LEU A 8 -26.18 3.43 4.62
C LEU A 8 -25.12 3.85 5.65
N VAL A 9 -24.26 4.82 5.33
CA VAL A 9 -23.15 5.25 6.20
C VAL A 9 -23.65 5.86 7.52
N GLN A 10 -24.68 6.71 7.50
CA GLN A 10 -25.21 7.31 8.75
C GLN A 10 -25.84 6.28 9.71
N PRO A 11 -26.74 5.39 9.25
CA PRO A 11 -27.24 4.31 10.09
C PRO A 11 -26.11 3.44 10.64
N LEU A 12 -25.14 3.04 9.81
CA LEU A 12 -24.05 2.18 10.26
C LEU A 12 -23.13 2.90 11.25
N ALA A 13 -22.77 4.17 11.02
CA ALA A 13 -21.91 4.91 11.92
C ALA A 13 -22.54 5.09 13.31
N ARG A 14 -23.84 5.38 13.37
CA ARG A 14 -24.60 5.44 14.63
C ARG A 14 -24.71 4.08 15.31
N LEU A 15 -24.96 3.03 14.53
CA LEU A 15 -24.98 1.66 15.05
C LEU A 15 -23.62 1.26 15.60
N LEU A 16 -22.53 1.47 14.85
CA LEU A 16 -21.17 1.17 15.30
C LEU A 16 -20.80 1.96 16.55
N HIS A 17 -21.12 3.26 16.58
CA HIS A 17 -20.91 4.11 17.75
C HIS A 17 -21.64 3.56 18.98
N SER A 18 -22.95 3.27 18.85
CA SER A 18 -23.78 2.77 19.94
C SER A 18 -23.32 1.40 20.41
N THR A 19 -22.97 0.51 19.47
CA THR A 19 -22.43 -0.83 19.77
C THR A 19 -21.09 -0.73 20.49
N LEU A 20 -20.18 0.16 20.06
CA LEU A 20 -18.89 0.35 20.75
C LEU A 20 -19.07 0.88 22.17
N LEU A 21 -19.91 1.90 22.37
CA LEU A 21 -20.22 2.39 23.72
C LEU A 21 -20.82 1.30 24.59
N GLN A 22 -21.77 0.53 24.05
CA GLN A 22 -22.37 -0.60 24.74
C GLN A 22 -21.32 -1.68 25.10
N CYS A 23 -20.40 -2.00 24.19
CA CYS A 23 -19.29 -2.93 24.45
C CYS A 23 -18.34 -2.40 25.53
N ILE A 24 -17.98 -1.11 25.50
CA ILE A 24 -17.13 -0.47 26.51
C ILE A 24 -17.79 -0.53 27.90
N ASP A 25 -19.11 -0.33 27.96
CA ASP A 25 -19.89 -0.34 29.20
C ASP A 25 -20.18 -1.75 29.72
N GLN A 26 -20.07 -2.79 28.88
CA GLN A 26 -20.32 -4.17 29.31
C GLN A 26 -19.40 -4.59 30.46
N VAL A 27 -19.90 -5.46 31.34
CA VAL A 27 -19.18 -5.89 32.55
C VAL A 27 -17.99 -6.82 32.23
N GLN A 28 -17.89 -7.36 31.01
CA GLN A 28 -16.81 -8.24 30.57
C GLN A 28 -15.41 -7.60 30.78
N CYS A 29 -14.44 -8.39 31.24
CA CYS A 29 -13.17 -7.86 31.72
C CYS A 29 -12.20 -7.42 30.61
N SER A 30 -12.32 -7.95 29.38
CA SER A 30 -11.37 -7.70 28.30
C SER A 30 -12.02 -7.61 26.92
N PHE A 31 -11.39 -6.85 26.01
CA PHE A 31 -11.84 -6.66 24.64
C PHE A 31 -11.52 -7.87 23.75
N HIS A 32 -12.50 -8.28 22.94
CA HIS A 32 -12.33 -9.28 21.91
C HIS A 32 -11.69 -8.68 20.64
N PRO A 33 -10.93 -9.45 19.81
CA PRO A 33 -10.38 -8.98 18.54
C PRO A 33 -11.36 -8.22 17.64
N ASN A 34 -12.60 -8.70 17.54
CA ASN A 34 -13.65 -8.06 16.73
C ASN A 34 -14.03 -6.66 17.22
N GLU A 35 -13.93 -6.41 18.53
CA GLU A 35 -14.23 -5.11 19.14
C GLU A 35 -13.08 -4.12 18.86
N ILE A 36 -11.83 -4.60 18.88
CA ILE A 36 -10.67 -3.82 18.45
C ILE A 36 -10.75 -3.50 16.95
N ASP A 37 -11.19 -4.44 16.11
CA ASP A 37 -11.46 -4.18 14.69
C ASP A 37 -12.59 -3.16 14.50
N GLY A 38 -13.59 -3.19 15.38
CA GLY A 38 -14.63 -2.18 15.49
C GLY A 38 -14.05 -0.79 15.81
N LEU A 39 -13.14 -0.68 16.77
CA LEU A 39 -12.44 0.57 17.11
C LEU A 39 -11.62 1.11 15.92
N TYR A 40 -10.91 0.24 15.21
CA TYR A 40 -10.21 0.64 13.98
C TYR A 40 -11.19 1.16 12.94
N THR A 41 -12.27 0.42 12.68
CA THR A 41 -13.31 0.84 11.73
C THR A 41 -13.90 2.19 12.11
N TYR A 42 -14.11 2.42 13.41
CA TYR A 42 -14.63 3.66 13.97
C TYR A 42 -13.63 4.84 13.85
N ALA A 43 -12.33 4.58 13.98
CA ALA A 43 -11.28 5.56 13.69
C ALA A 43 -11.39 6.09 12.24
N TYR A 44 -11.87 5.27 11.30
CA TYR A 44 -12.07 5.66 9.90
C TYR A 44 -13.37 6.44 9.64
N MET A 45 -14.23 6.65 10.63
CA MET A 45 -15.46 7.44 10.49
C MET A 45 -15.23 8.85 11.01
N ASP A 46 -15.50 9.88 10.20
CA ASP A 46 -15.20 11.28 10.54
C ASP A 46 -16.33 12.00 11.29
N HIS A 47 -17.58 11.55 11.16
CA HIS A 47 -18.75 12.28 11.70
C HIS A 47 -19.22 11.74 13.05
N VAL A 48 -18.38 11.01 13.77
CA VAL A 48 -18.72 10.32 15.02
C VAL A 48 -18.02 10.99 16.22
N ALA A 49 -18.60 10.87 17.41
CA ALA A 49 -18.08 11.49 18.62
C ALA A 49 -16.90 10.69 19.22
N HIS A 50 -15.71 10.79 18.62
CA HIS A 50 -14.51 10.08 19.11
C HIS A 50 -14.14 10.41 20.55
N THR A 51 -14.37 11.66 20.99
CA THR A 51 -14.14 12.09 22.38
C THR A 51 -14.96 11.28 23.37
N GLU A 52 -16.23 10.99 23.04
CA GLU A 52 -17.12 10.22 23.91
C GLU A 52 -16.64 8.76 24.05
N VAL A 53 -16.15 8.17 22.97
CA VAL A 53 -15.55 6.82 23.00
C VAL A 53 -14.25 6.81 23.81
N CYS A 54 -13.39 7.83 23.67
CA CYS A 54 -12.19 7.96 24.50
C CYS A 54 -12.54 8.12 25.98
N ASP A 55 -13.52 8.97 26.31
CA ASP A 55 -13.97 9.18 27.70
C ASP A 55 -14.57 7.91 28.29
N ALA A 56 -15.35 7.17 27.51
CA ALA A 56 -15.90 5.87 27.91
C ALA A 56 -14.79 4.85 28.17
N LEU A 57 -13.80 4.76 27.28
CA LEU A 57 -12.63 3.88 27.45
C LEU A 57 -11.84 4.26 28.71
N ALA A 58 -11.52 5.54 28.91
CA ALA A 58 -10.79 6.02 30.08
C ALA A 58 -11.54 5.71 31.39
N LYS A 59 -12.86 5.96 31.42
CA LYS A 59 -13.72 5.57 32.55
C LYS A 59 -13.72 4.07 32.79
N ARG A 60 -13.72 3.27 31.71
CA ARG A 60 -13.71 1.81 31.80
C ARG A 60 -12.39 1.31 32.39
N PHE A 61 -11.25 1.81 31.92
CA PHE A 61 -9.95 1.51 32.51
C PHE A 61 -9.89 1.90 34.00
N ALA A 62 -10.40 3.09 34.35
CA ALA A 62 -10.46 3.53 35.75
C ALA A 62 -11.34 2.60 36.62
N ALA A 63 -12.50 2.18 36.11
CA ALA A 63 -13.40 1.26 36.82
C ALA A 63 -12.77 -0.12 37.01
N VAL A 64 -12.02 -0.63 36.03
CA VAL A 64 -11.29 -1.90 36.11
C VAL A 64 -10.12 -1.80 37.09
N HIS A 65 -9.45 -0.66 37.15
CA HIS A 65 -8.37 -0.39 38.12
C HIS A 65 -8.91 -0.35 39.56
N GLN A 66 -10.06 0.28 39.81
CA GLN A 66 -10.70 0.34 41.12
C GLN A 66 -11.18 -1.02 41.67
N ARG A 67 -11.29 -2.05 40.83
CA ARG A 67 -11.69 -3.42 41.25
C ARG A 67 -10.57 -4.18 41.98
N GLY A 68 -9.40 -3.57 42.19
CA GLY A 68 -8.41 -4.00 43.19
C GLY A 68 -7.02 -4.34 42.66
N ASP A 69 -6.07 -4.52 43.59
CA ASP A 69 -4.65 -4.87 43.41
C ASP A 69 -4.42 -6.31 42.92
N ILE A 70 -5.31 -6.82 42.07
CA ILE A 70 -5.17 -8.15 41.48
C ILE A 70 -4.11 -8.06 40.40
N VAL A 71 -3.03 -8.84 40.58
CA VAL A 71 -2.05 -9.11 39.52
C VAL A 71 -2.77 -9.81 38.37
N LEU A 72 -2.68 -9.23 37.17
CA LEU A 72 -3.38 -9.72 35.99
C LEU A 72 -2.49 -10.66 35.17
N SER A 73 -3.12 -11.61 34.47
CA SER A 73 -2.49 -12.35 33.38
C SER A 73 -2.53 -11.54 32.07
N SER A 74 -1.77 -11.95 31.06
CA SER A 74 -1.70 -11.25 29.76
C SER A 74 -3.05 -11.14 29.02
N ASP A 75 -3.93 -12.13 29.19
CA ASP A 75 -5.30 -12.11 28.65
C ASP A 75 -6.31 -11.41 29.59
N GLY A 76 -5.93 -11.16 30.85
CA GLY A 76 -6.77 -10.53 31.88
C GLY A 76 -6.80 -9.00 31.85
N LEU A 77 -5.97 -8.38 31.01
CA LEU A 77 -5.97 -6.94 30.76
C LEU A 77 -7.24 -6.50 29.99
N LEU A 78 -7.66 -5.25 30.17
CA LEU A 78 -8.80 -4.72 29.41
C LEU A 78 -8.53 -4.76 27.90
N PHE A 79 -7.33 -4.36 27.48
CA PHE A 79 -6.79 -4.76 26.18
C PHE A 79 -5.82 -5.92 26.41
N PRO A 80 -6.19 -7.16 26.03
CA PRO A 80 -5.28 -8.29 26.12
C PRO A 80 -3.92 -7.93 25.52
N LEU A 81 -2.82 -8.35 26.13
CA LEU A 81 -1.48 -7.87 25.78
C LEU A 81 -1.18 -8.03 24.27
N ARG A 82 -1.57 -9.15 23.68
CA ARG A 82 -1.46 -9.44 22.23
C ARG A 82 -2.22 -8.45 21.32
N LEU A 83 -3.22 -7.76 21.86
CA LEU A 83 -4.05 -6.76 21.19
C LEU A 83 -3.77 -5.33 21.68
N ALA A 84 -3.01 -5.14 22.75
CA ALA A 84 -2.80 -3.83 23.37
C ALA A 84 -2.22 -2.80 22.39
N ARG A 85 -1.19 -3.19 21.62
CA ARG A 85 -0.67 -2.36 20.51
C ARG A 85 -1.77 -1.97 19.53
N ARG A 86 -2.61 -2.92 19.12
CA ARG A 86 -3.69 -2.69 18.15
C ARG A 86 -4.76 -1.75 18.71
N GLY A 87 -5.17 -1.94 19.96
CA GLY A 87 -6.15 -1.09 20.64
C GLY A 87 -5.67 0.35 20.79
N ILE A 88 -4.44 0.55 21.29
CA ILE A 88 -3.83 1.88 21.41
C ILE A 88 -3.68 2.54 20.05
N ASN A 89 -3.15 1.80 19.08
CA ASN A 89 -2.96 2.31 17.74
C ASN A 89 -4.32 2.71 17.10
N ALA A 90 -5.40 1.96 17.33
CA ALA A 90 -6.74 2.35 16.87
C ALA A 90 -7.19 3.70 17.46
N VAL A 91 -6.95 3.94 18.75
CA VAL A 91 -7.27 5.20 19.42
C VAL A 91 -6.38 6.34 18.90
N GLN A 92 -5.09 6.07 18.67
CA GLN A 92 -4.17 7.04 18.07
C GLN A 92 -4.59 7.47 16.67
N HIS A 93 -5.23 6.57 15.91
CA HIS A 93 -5.79 6.86 14.58
C HIS A 93 -7.05 7.74 14.61
N PHE A 94 -7.61 8.05 15.78
CA PHE A 94 -8.71 9.01 15.87
C PHE A 94 -8.26 10.39 15.39
N PRO A 95 -9.13 11.14 14.70
CA PRO A 95 -8.76 12.39 14.06
C PRO A 95 -8.30 13.44 15.08
N ASN A 96 -7.21 14.15 14.79
CA ASN A 96 -6.69 15.24 15.62
C ASN A 96 -7.51 16.53 15.40
N THR A 97 -8.76 16.54 15.87
CA THR A 97 -9.71 17.64 15.61
C THR A 97 -9.54 18.83 16.51
N ASN A 98 -9.26 18.59 17.79
CA ASN A 98 -9.16 19.59 18.83
C ASN A 98 -8.24 19.10 19.96
N ALA A 99 -7.79 20.03 20.80
CA ALA A 99 -6.91 19.72 21.93
C ALA A 99 -7.57 18.79 22.96
N ALA A 100 -8.91 18.82 23.08
CA ALA A 100 -9.65 17.98 24.00
C ALA A 100 -9.59 16.49 23.62
N LEU A 101 -9.69 16.17 22.32
CA LEU A 101 -9.58 14.81 21.80
C LEU A 101 -8.14 14.29 21.89
N GLU A 102 -7.14 15.12 21.63
CA GLU A 102 -5.74 14.73 21.84
C GLU A 102 -5.44 14.45 23.32
N ALA A 103 -5.98 15.27 24.23
CA ALA A 103 -5.92 14.99 25.66
C ALA A 103 -6.65 13.69 26.02
N ALA A 104 -7.84 13.45 25.47
CA ALA A 104 -8.60 12.22 25.72
C ALA A 104 -7.88 10.96 25.21
N LYS A 105 -7.27 11.02 24.02
CA LYS A 105 -6.41 9.94 23.47
C LYS A 105 -5.23 9.65 24.37
N THR A 106 -4.56 10.71 24.82
CA THR A 106 -3.42 10.62 25.76
C THR A 106 -3.85 10.01 27.10
N GLU A 107 -5.02 10.37 27.62
CA GLU A 107 -5.54 9.78 28.86
C GLU A 107 -5.91 8.30 28.70
N VAL A 108 -6.43 7.89 27.55
CA VAL A 108 -6.63 6.46 27.24
C VAL A 108 -5.30 5.71 27.19
N GLU A 109 -4.25 6.27 26.57
CA GLU A 109 -2.91 5.67 26.57
C GLU A 109 -2.36 5.50 27.99
N LYS A 110 -2.44 6.54 28.82
CA LYS A 110 -2.02 6.46 30.24
C LYS A 110 -2.84 5.42 31.00
N ALA A 111 -4.14 5.35 30.76
CA ALA A 111 -5.01 4.40 31.44
C ALA A 111 -4.71 2.95 31.04
N ALA A 112 -4.43 2.71 29.76
CA ALA A 112 -3.98 1.41 29.26
C ALA A 112 -2.61 1.01 29.82
N LEU A 113 -1.68 1.96 29.93
CA LEU A 113 -0.39 1.73 30.61
C LEU A 113 -0.59 1.33 32.08
N ARG A 114 -1.42 2.05 32.83
CA ARG A 114 -1.70 1.71 34.25
C ARG A 114 -2.29 0.31 34.41
N ASP A 115 -3.12 -0.13 33.46
CA ASP A 115 -3.65 -1.49 33.46
C ASP A 115 -2.56 -2.52 33.12
N LEU A 116 -1.71 -2.21 32.13
CA LEU A 116 -0.55 -3.04 31.75
C LEU A 116 0.40 -3.27 32.93
N LEU A 117 0.70 -2.24 33.73
CA LEU A 117 1.60 -2.32 34.89
C LEU A 117 1.09 -3.20 36.04
N ARG A 118 -0.09 -3.81 35.90
CA ARG A 118 -0.63 -4.81 36.83
C ARG A 118 -0.29 -6.25 36.44
N LEU A 119 0.36 -6.45 35.29
CA LEU A 119 0.82 -7.77 34.85
C LEU A 119 1.81 -8.38 35.84
N SER A 120 1.71 -9.69 36.03
CA SER A 120 2.77 -10.44 36.72
C SER A 120 4.04 -10.43 35.87
N ASN A 121 5.18 -10.12 36.49
CA ASN A 121 6.49 -10.23 35.84
C ASN A 121 7.01 -11.67 35.78
N ASP A 122 6.51 -12.55 36.64
CA ASP A 122 7.09 -13.88 36.86
C ASP A 122 6.67 -14.92 35.79
N ASP A 123 5.58 -14.67 35.06
CA ASP A 123 4.97 -15.63 34.12
C ASP A 123 4.98 -15.16 32.64
N LEU A 124 5.84 -14.19 32.28
CA LEU A 124 5.86 -13.65 30.92
C LEU A 124 6.53 -14.62 29.93
N SER A 125 5.78 -15.07 28.92
CA SER A 125 6.33 -15.85 27.81
C SER A 125 7.11 -14.95 26.83
N SER A 126 7.92 -15.54 25.95
CA SER A 126 8.62 -14.78 24.87
C SER A 126 7.66 -13.95 24.02
N LYS A 127 6.46 -14.49 23.76
CA LYS A 127 5.40 -13.79 23.02
C LYS A 127 4.86 -12.59 23.79
N ASP A 128 4.73 -12.70 25.11
CA ASP A 128 4.31 -11.59 25.97
C ASP A 128 5.38 -10.49 26.00
N VAL A 129 6.66 -10.85 26.08
CA VAL A 129 7.79 -9.92 25.99
C VAL A 129 7.79 -9.17 24.65
N MET A 130 7.57 -9.88 23.53
CA MET A 130 7.44 -9.23 22.23
C MET A 130 6.22 -8.32 22.11
N ALA A 131 5.10 -8.69 22.73
CA ALA A 131 3.92 -7.86 22.77
C ALA A 131 4.14 -6.59 23.62
N LEU A 132 4.85 -6.69 24.75
CA LEU A 132 5.29 -5.56 25.58
C LEU A 132 6.20 -4.60 24.81
N TRP A 133 7.18 -5.12 24.08
CA TRP A 133 7.99 -4.30 23.17
C TRP A 133 7.15 -3.57 22.13
N SER A 134 6.24 -4.30 21.49
CA SER A 134 5.35 -3.73 20.47
C SER A 134 4.45 -2.63 21.05
N PHE A 135 4.00 -2.79 22.30
CA PHE A 135 3.22 -1.79 23.03
C PHE A 135 4.07 -0.57 23.34
N ALA A 136 5.24 -0.76 23.95
CA ALA A 136 6.16 0.33 24.32
C ALA A 136 6.52 1.22 23.12
N ILE A 137 6.85 0.61 21.98
CA ILE A 137 7.21 1.30 20.73
C ILE A 137 6.05 2.11 20.14
N THR A 138 4.80 1.74 20.47
CA THR A 138 3.59 2.41 19.97
C THR A 138 3.16 3.59 20.85
N LEU A 139 3.68 3.73 22.08
CA LEU A 139 3.27 4.82 22.98
C LEU A 139 3.71 6.18 22.44
N SER A 140 2.83 7.18 22.54
CA SER A 140 3.09 8.51 21.97
C SER A 140 4.11 9.32 22.79
N GLN A 141 4.13 9.14 24.11
CA GLN A 141 4.99 9.88 25.04
C GLN A 141 6.12 9.01 25.56
N TRP A 142 7.34 9.54 25.51
CA TRP A 142 8.52 8.80 25.94
C TRP A 142 8.51 8.48 27.44
N ASP A 143 7.96 9.35 28.28
CA ASP A 143 7.85 9.10 29.73
C ASP A 143 7.06 7.80 30.03
N MET A 144 6.06 7.50 29.20
CA MET A 144 5.30 6.24 29.27
C MET A 144 6.15 5.04 28.84
N VAL A 145 7.02 5.21 27.84
CA VAL A 145 7.99 4.19 27.41
C VAL A 145 8.97 3.87 28.54
N GLU A 146 9.54 4.90 29.18
CA GLU A 146 10.45 4.72 30.32
C GLU A 146 9.75 4.02 31.49
N GLU A 147 8.46 4.26 31.70
CA GLU A 147 7.68 3.57 32.71
C GLU A 147 7.53 2.07 32.42
N VAL A 148 7.24 1.68 31.18
CA VAL A 148 7.23 0.27 30.76
C VAL A 148 8.61 -0.36 30.95
N LEU A 149 9.67 0.30 30.47
CA LEU A 149 11.05 -0.21 30.55
C LEU A 149 11.57 -0.34 31.99
N ARG A 150 11.04 0.47 32.92
CA ARG A 150 11.39 0.41 34.35
C ARG A 150 10.65 -0.71 35.08
N HIS A 151 9.39 -0.94 34.72
CA HIS A 151 8.54 -1.93 35.36
C HIS A 151 8.84 -3.36 34.88
N PHE A 152 9.06 -3.51 33.58
CA PHE A 152 9.42 -4.78 32.96
C PHE A 152 10.91 -4.75 32.58
N PRO A 153 11.72 -5.77 32.92
CA PRO A 153 13.14 -5.82 32.61
C PRO A 153 13.41 -6.12 31.11
N LEU A 154 12.73 -5.43 30.19
CA LEU A 154 12.75 -5.69 28.75
C LEU A 154 14.16 -5.60 28.18
N GLN A 155 14.97 -4.65 28.65
CA GLN A 155 16.37 -4.51 28.21
C GLN A 155 17.23 -5.73 28.57
N GLN A 156 16.99 -6.35 29.73
CA GLN A 156 17.71 -7.55 30.15
C GLN A 156 17.32 -8.77 29.30
N ASN A 157 16.09 -8.76 28.77
CA ASN A 157 15.56 -9.83 27.92
C ASN A 157 15.99 -9.72 26.45
N ILE A 158 16.63 -8.62 26.02
CA ILE A 158 17.10 -8.46 24.63
C ILE A 158 18.05 -9.59 24.22
N SER A 159 18.93 -10.03 25.13
CA SER A 159 19.88 -11.13 24.88
C SER A 159 19.20 -12.50 24.81
N LEU A 160 17.98 -12.63 25.35
CA LEU A 160 17.20 -13.86 25.36
C LEU A 160 16.28 -14.00 24.14
N GLN A 161 16.07 -12.92 23.39
CA GLN A 161 15.30 -12.93 22.15
C GLN A 161 16.03 -13.72 21.08
N ASP A 162 15.26 -14.53 20.35
CA ASP A 162 15.77 -15.17 19.13
C ASP A 162 16.03 -14.13 18.02
N ASP A 163 16.75 -14.54 16.98
CA ASP A 163 17.16 -13.63 15.90
C ASP A 163 15.95 -13.01 15.18
N ARG A 164 14.83 -13.73 15.10
CA ARG A 164 13.61 -13.26 14.45
C ARG A 164 12.87 -12.23 15.30
N GLU A 165 12.73 -12.49 16.59
CA GLU A 165 12.14 -11.58 17.57
C GLU A 165 12.94 -10.28 17.66
N TYR A 166 14.27 -10.38 17.71
CA TYR A 166 15.13 -9.21 17.71
C TYR A 166 15.04 -8.41 16.41
N ARG A 167 14.99 -9.09 15.26
CA ARG A 167 14.79 -8.45 13.96
C ARG A 167 13.47 -7.69 13.90
N ASP A 168 12.38 -8.30 14.35
CA ASP A 168 11.05 -7.67 14.36
C ASP A 168 11.03 -6.43 15.27
N LEU A 169 11.69 -6.51 16.43
CA LEU A 169 11.88 -5.38 17.35
C LEU A 169 12.62 -4.20 16.66
N VAL A 170 13.74 -4.48 16.00
CA VAL A 170 14.53 -3.47 15.27
C VAL A 170 13.72 -2.83 14.14
N LEU A 171 13.00 -3.64 13.37
CA LEU A 171 12.14 -3.14 12.29
C LEU A 171 11.01 -2.26 12.82
N TRP A 172 10.38 -2.62 13.96
CA TRP A 172 9.36 -1.77 14.58
C TRP A 172 9.94 -0.44 15.07
N ALA A 173 11.11 -0.45 15.71
CA ALA A 173 11.79 0.78 16.13
C ALA A 173 12.07 1.71 14.94
N CYS A 174 12.56 1.17 13.82
CA CYS A 174 12.81 1.92 12.58
C CYS A 174 11.54 2.48 11.93
N GLN A 175 10.39 1.84 12.14
CA GLN A 175 9.11 2.23 11.54
C GLN A 175 8.34 3.30 12.34
N THR A 176 8.73 3.64 13.57
CA THR A 176 7.99 4.57 14.44
C THR A 176 7.85 5.98 13.83
N THR A 177 6.65 6.46 13.53
CA THR A 177 6.43 7.76 12.87
C THR A 177 6.25 8.94 13.83
N HIS A 178 6.22 8.71 15.15
CA HIS A 178 5.99 9.74 16.15
C HIS A 178 7.06 10.85 16.08
N THR A 179 6.69 11.94 15.42
CA THR A 179 7.34 13.25 15.52
C THR A 179 6.47 14.06 16.46
N SER A 180 7.04 14.53 17.57
CA SER A 180 6.36 15.47 18.45
C SER A 180 6.26 16.81 17.71
N VAL A 181 5.14 17.07 17.03
CA VAL A 181 4.91 18.35 16.37
C VAL A 181 4.56 19.39 17.45
N PRO A 182 5.35 20.46 17.66
CA PRO A 182 4.89 21.59 18.46
C PRO A 182 3.77 22.30 17.70
N GLY A 183 2.66 22.55 18.40
CA GLY A 183 1.47 23.19 17.85
C GLY A 183 1.81 24.46 17.07
N GLN A 184 1.50 24.46 15.77
CA GLN A 184 1.57 25.65 14.93
C GLN A 184 0.38 26.57 15.27
N GLY A 185 0.53 27.31 16.36
CA GLY A 185 -0.30 28.43 16.75
C GLY A 185 0.58 29.64 16.95
N ASN A 186 0.49 30.61 16.03
CA ASN A 186 1.13 31.92 16.17
C ASN A 186 0.75 32.57 17.51
N ALA A 187 1.68 32.60 18.47
CA ALA A 187 1.78 33.65 19.49
C ALA A 187 3.10 33.52 20.28
N GLY A 188 3.95 34.55 20.18
CA GLY A 188 4.88 34.93 21.24
C GLY A 188 6.15 34.11 21.40
N ALA A 189 7.26 34.67 20.91
CA ALA A 189 8.60 34.21 21.21
C ALA A 189 8.87 34.14 22.72
N VAL A 190 9.10 32.93 23.23
CA VAL A 190 10.08 32.68 24.30
C VAL A 190 10.87 31.44 23.90
N SER A 191 12.18 31.64 23.79
CA SER A 191 13.18 30.62 23.53
C SER A 191 13.08 29.48 24.56
N SER A 192 12.62 28.32 24.13
CA SER A 192 13.06 27.05 24.70
C SER A 192 13.49 26.13 23.54
N ALA A 193 14.80 26.03 23.33
CA ALA A 193 15.42 24.98 22.56
C ALA A 193 15.18 23.62 23.27
N GLY A 194 13.96 23.11 23.20
CA GLY A 194 13.55 21.81 23.74
C GLY A 194 13.49 20.81 22.59
N ARG A 195 14.44 19.88 22.57
CA ARG A 195 14.67 18.85 21.56
C ARG A 195 13.37 18.17 21.09
N GLU A 196 13.13 18.19 19.78
CA GLU A 196 12.31 17.16 19.13
C GLU A 196 12.96 15.81 19.44
N VAL A 197 12.27 14.97 20.21
CA VAL A 197 12.76 13.62 20.52
C VAL A 197 12.17 12.67 19.48
N HIS A 198 13.01 12.16 18.58
CA HIS A 198 12.61 11.09 17.66
C HIS A 198 12.59 9.76 18.42
N HIS A 199 11.41 9.16 18.60
CA HIS A 199 11.22 7.85 19.26
C HIS A 199 12.17 6.79 18.72
N ALA A 200 12.28 6.68 17.39
CA ALA A 200 13.20 5.76 16.72
C ALA A 200 14.66 5.96 17.17
N GLN A 201 15.09 7.21 17.35
CA GLN A 201 16.44 7.52 17.77
C GLN A 201 16.70 6.97 19.16
N ARG A 202 15.85 7.30 20.14
CA ARG A 202 16.05 6.85 21.53
C ARG A 202 15.96 5.34 21.69
N PHE A 203 15.08 4.65 20.94
CA PHE A 203 15.08 3.18 20.94
C PHE A 203 16.40 2.61 20.41
N LEU A 204 16.92 3.13 19.29
CA LEU A 204 18.16 2.64 18.70
C LEU A 204 19.41 3.04 19.53
N THR A 205 19.43 4.23 20.14
CA THR A 205 20.60 4.73 20.88
C THR A 205 20.59 4.33 22.35
N ASP A 206 19.47 4.56 23.04
CA ASP A 206 19.41 4.50 24.51
C ASP A 206 18.98 3.11 25.00
N VAL A 207 18.18 2.39 24.21
CA VAL A 207 17.59 1.11 24.61
C VAL A 207 18.32 -0.08 24.02
N LEU A 208 18.49 -0.11 22.69
CA LEU A 208 19.10 -1.23 21.99
C LEU A 208 20.61 -1.08 21.84
N GLY A 209 21.11 0.15 21.77
CA GLY A 209 22.51 0.47 21.49
C GLY A 209 22.86 0.30 20.01
N VAL A 210 23.30 1.39 19.36
CA VAL A 210 23.56 1.42 17.91
C VAL A 210 24.55 0.34 17.48
N GLU A 211 25.68 0.22 18.19
CA GLU A 211 26.72 -0.77 17.85
C GLU A 211 26.23 -2.21 17.99
N SER A 212 25.41 -2.49 19.00
CA SER A 212 24.83 -3.81 19.22
C SER A 212 23.84 -4.15 18.10
N VAL A 213 22.93 -3.23 17.76
CA VAL A 213 21.96 -3.41 16.66
C VAL A 213 22.67 -3.67 15.34
N VAL A 214 23.65 -2.83 14.99
CA VAL A 214 24.39 -2.99 13.73
C VAL A 214 25.12 -4.33 13.69
N THR A 215 25.79 -4.71 14.78
CA THR A 215 26.53 -5.97 14.86
C THR A 215 25.59 -7.18 14.75
N ARG A 216 24.49 -7.22 15.52
CA ARG A 216 23.52 -8.32 15.48
C ARG A 216 22.83 -8.44 14.13
N CYS A 217 22.39 -7.33 13.53
CA CYS A 217 21.79 -7.36 12.19
C CYS A 217 22.80 -7.85 11.14
N LYS A 218 24.07 -7.48 11.29
CA LYS A 218 25.15 -7.96 10.41
C LYS A 218 25.37 -9.47 10.57
N GLU A 219 25.46 -9.96 11.79
CA GLU A 219 25.61 -11.40 12.10
C GLU A 219 24.41 -12.22 11.61
N ALA A 220 23.19 -11.73 11.83
CA ALA A 220 21.97 -12.38 11.32
C ALA A 220 21.97 -12.48 9.79
N ALA A 221 22.35 -11.40 9.09
CA ALA A 221 22.46 -11.42 7.63
C ALA A 221 23.50 -12.44 7.12
N VAL A 222 24.63 -12.60 7.82
CA VAL A 222 25.65 -13.64 7.52
C VAL A 222 25.05 -15.04 7.68
N VAL A 223 24.38 -15.30 8.80
CA VAL A 223 23.80 -16.61 9.13
C VAL A 223 22.68 -16.97 8.16
N GLY A 224 21.80 -16.02 7.85
CA GLY A 224 20.74 -16.18 6.86
C GLY A 224 21.29 -16.50 5.47
N ALA A 225 22.35 -15.79 5.05
CA ALA A 225 23.02 -16.04 3.78
C ALA A 225 23.71 -17.41 3.71
N ALA A 226 24.41 -17.81 4.77
CA ALA A 226 25.03 -19.13 4.85
C ALA A 226 23.99 -20.27 4.78
N SER A 227 22.86 -20.09 5.48
CA SER A 227 21.75 -21.04 5.51
C SER A 227 21.02 -21.17 4.17
N ALA A 228 20.94 -20.09 3.39
CA ALA A 228 20.43 -20.10 2.02
C ALA A 228 21.43 -20.74 1.03
N SER A 229 22.73 -20.58 1.27
CA SER A 229 23.81 -21.10 0.40
C SER A 229 24.13 -22.59 0.62
N SER A 230 23.83 -23.14 1.80
CA SER A 230 24.07 -24.55 2.13
C SER A 230 22.99 -25.51 1.58
N SER A 231 22.25 -25.12 0.54
CA SER A 231 21.13 -25.89 -0.03
C SER A 231 21.61 -27.11 -0.86
N THR A 232 22.21 -28.10 -0.20
CA THR A 232 22.33 -29.45 -0.77
C THR A 232 21.03 -30.23 -0.52
N ALA A 233 19.91 -29.76 -1.04
CA ALA A 233 18.60 -30.40 -0.81
C ALA A 233 18.43 -31.64 -1.71
N ARG A 234 18.92 -32.78 -1.24
CA ARG A 234 18.46 -34.12 -1.64
C ARG A 234 17.08 -34.50 -1.02
N SER A 235 16.36 -33.55 -0.43
CA SER A 235 15.13 -33.82 0.34
C SER A 235 14.10 -32.68 0.26
N GLY A 236 13.29 -32.69 -0.80
CA GLY A 236 11.82 -32.68 -0.75
C GLY A 236 10.97 -31.58 -0.09
N ASP A 237 11.48 -30.65 0.72
CA ASP A 237 10.62 -29.68 1.44
C ASP A 237 10.81 -28.23 0.95
N VAL A 238 10.07 -27.90 -0.11
CA VAL A 238 10.01 -26.57 -0.74
C VAL A 238 9.60 -25.48 0.25
N ILE A 239 8.78 -25.79 1.26
CA ILE A 239 8.29 -24.80 2.24
C ILE A 239 9.43 -24.36 3.15
N THR A 240 10.28 -25.29 3.58
CA THR A 240 11.44 -24.99 4.42
C THR A 240 12.48 -24.17 3.67
N GLU A 241 12.67 -24.44 2.37
CA GLU A 241 13.56 -23.66 1.52
C GLU A 241 13.05 -22.23 1.30
N MET A 242 11.75 -22.04 1.03
CA MET A 242 11.14 -20.71 0.90
C MET A 242 11.31 -19.87 2.17
N ARG A 243 11.07 -20.44 3.35
CA ARG A 243 11.23 -19.72 4.63
C ARG A 243 12.66 -19.22 4.84
N ARG A 244 13.69 -19.99 4.43
CA ARG A 244 15.09 -19.57 4.59
C ARG A 244 15.43 -18.35 3.74
N PHE A 245 14.90 -18.27 2.51
CA PHE A 245 15.08 -17.10 1.66
C PHE A 245 14.33 -15.89 2.21
N GLU A 246 13.12 -16.08 2.75
CA GLU A 246 12.36 -15.02 3.41
C GLU A 246 13.09 -14.46 4.65
N ASP A 247 13.65 -15.32 5.49
CA ASP A 247 14.44 -14.90 6.66
C ASP A 247 15.70 -14.13 6.23
N ARG A 248 16.43 -14.63 5.22
CA ARG A 248 17.60 -13.94 4.66
C ARG A 248 17.27 -12.53 4.18
N ASP A 249 16.17 -12.37 3.43
CA ASP A 249 15.77 -11.08 2.89
C ASP A 249 15.23 -10.15 3.98
N ALA A 250 14.60 -10.70 5.03
CA ALA A 250 14.19 -9.95 6.21
C ALA A 250 15.39 -9.43 7.02
N ASP A 251 16.45 -10.23 7.18
CA ASP A 251 17.69 -9.81 7.85
C ASP A 251 18.39 -8.68 7.08
N ALA A 252 18.45 -8.80 5.74
CA ALA A 252 18.95 -7.76 4.85
C ALA A 252 18.17 -6.45 5.05
N LEU A 253 16.84 -6.55 5.07
CA LEU A 253 15.96 -5.39 5.24
C LEU A 253 16.14 -4.72 6.59
N ALA A 254 16.35 -5.47 7.67
CA ALA A 254 16.58 -4.90 8.99
C ALA A 254 17.86 -4.06 9.02
N LEU A 255 18.95 -4.57 8.44
CA LEU A 255 20.20 -3.82 8.33
C LEU A 255 20.04 -2.52 7.51
N ILE A 256 19.30 -2.60 6.41
CA ILE A 256 18.99 -1.45 5.53
C ILE A 256 18.13 -0.42 6.28
N ALA A 257 17.09 -0.87 6.98
CA ALA A 257 16.21 -0.01 7.75
C ALA A 257 16.96 0.70 8.89
N VAL A 258 17.88 0.02 9.57
CA VAL A 258 18.76 0.62 10.59
C VAL A 258 19.64 1.69 9.97
N ALA A 259 20.36 1.39 8.89
CA ALA A 259 21.24 2.36 8.24
C ALA A 259 20.49 3.62 7.79
N ALA A 260 19.33 3.45 7.14
CA ALA A 260 18.47 4.55 6.71
C ALA A 260 17.93 5.36 7.90
N THR A 261 17.50 4.69 8.98
CA THR A 261 16.96 5.33 10.18
C THR A 261 18.03 6.11 10.94
N LEU A 262 19.24 5.55 11.08
CA LEU A 262 20.37 6.23 11.73
C LEU A 262 20.74 7.52 11.00
N ARG A 263 20.77 7.51 9.66
CA ARG A 263 21.00 8.72 8.86
C ARG A 263 19.86 9.73 9.03
N LYS A 264 18.62 9.30 8.77
CA LYS A 264 17.46 10.19 8.66
C LYS A 264 16.99 10.76 10.01
N ARG A 265 17.05 9.95 11.07
CA ARG A 265 16.42 10.29 12.36
C ARG A 265 17.40 10.48 13.50
N CYS A 266 18.61 9.95 13.38
CA CYS A 266 19.65 10.12 14.40
C CYS A 266 20.73 11.12 13.96
N GLY A 267 20.75 11.54 12.70
CA GLY A 267 21.81 12.39 12.14
C GLY A 267 23.18 11.72 12.10
N ILE A 268 23.24 10.39 12.23
CA ILE A 268 24.48 9.61 12.25
C ILE A 268 24.82 9.28 10.79
N THR A 269 25.75 10.04 10.23
CA THR A 269 26.29 9.81 8.88
C THR A 269 27.46 8.84 8.96
N ALA A 270 27.16 7.55 9.09
CA ALA A 270 28.15 6.48 8.96
C ALA A 270 28.06 5.87 7.56
N GLU A 271 29.19 5.35 7.05
CA GLU A 271 29.18 4.48 5.88
C GLU A 271 28.32 3.23 6.16
N PHE A 272 27.72 2.68 5.11
CA PHE A 272 26.93 1.45 5.24
C PHE A 272 27.81 0.34 5.86
N PRO A 273 27.34 -0.40 6.87
CA PRO A 273 28.18 -1.23 7.75
C PRO A 273 28.78 -2.49 7.10
N VAL A 274 28.57 -2.69 5.80
CA VAL A 274 28.97 -3.89 5.05
C VAL A 274 29.56 -3.47 3.71
N ALA A 275 30.82 -3.82 3.45
CA ALA A 275 31.48 -3.52 2.18
C ALA A 275 30.89 -4.35 1.01
N GLU A 276 31.05 -3.89 -0.23
CA GLU A 276 30.52 -4.56 -1.42
C GLU A 276 30.97 -6.03 -1.54
N GLY A 277 32.25 -6.31 -1.32
CA GLY A 277 32.77 -7.67 -1.39
C GLY A 277 32.26 -8.59 -0.28
N GLU A 278 31.88 -8.04 0.87
CA GLU A 278 31.27 -8.78 1.98
C GLU A 278 29.79 -9.07 1.66
N TRP A 279 29.06 -8.07 1.19
CA TRP A 279 27.67 -8.20 0.75
C TRP A 279 27.51 -9.20 -0.40
N ALA A 280 28.40 -9.14 -1.40
CA ALA A 280 28.39 -10.03 -2.55
C ALA A 280 28.60 -11.50 -2.16
N ARG A 281 29.30 -11.79 -1.05
CA ARG A 281 29.41 -13.16 -0.52
C ARG A 281 28.10 -13.66 0.08
N TRP A 282 27.27 -12.77 0.60
CA TRP A 282 26.04 -13.13 1.29
C TRP A 282 24.85 -13.24 0.33
N PHE A 283 24.73 -12.28 -0.58
CA PHE A 283 23.56 -12.13 -1.46
C PHE A 283 23.88 -12.38 -2.94
N GLY A 284 25.13 -12.76 -3.25
CA GLY A 284 25.63 -12.94 -4.60
C GLY A 284 26.13 -11.64 -5.22
N THR A 285 26.98 -11.77 -6.24
CA THR A 285 27.37 -10.63 -7.08
C THR A 285 26.19 -10.21 -7.94
N PRO A 286 25.85 -8.91 -8.03
CA PRO A 286 24.89 -8.45 -9.02
C PRO A 286 25.37 -8.91 -10.40
N SER A 287 24.52 -9.59 -11.16
CA SER A 287 24.82 -9.94 -12.55
C SER A 287 25.07 -8.64 -13.30
N SER A 288 26.33 -8.37 -13.61
CA SER A 288 26.75 -7.22 -14.38
C SER A 288 26.27 -7.40 -15.83
N SER A 289 25.02 -7.01 -16.08
CA SER A 289 24.46 -6.78 -17.41
C SER A 289 23.39 -5.69 -17.33
N SER A 290 23.81 -4.47 -17.67
CA SER A 290 23.06 -3.27 -18.07
C SER A 290 21.54 -3.20 -17.80
N SER A 291 21.11 -2.27 -16.95
CA SER A 291 20.63 -0.97 -17.43
C SER A 291 20.69 0.06 -16.31
N ALA A 292 21.42 1.15 -16.56
CA ALA A 292 21.51 2.29 -15.68
C ALA A 292 20.26 3.17 -15.86
N PHE A 293 19.73 3.69 -14.75
CA PHE A 293 19.02 4.97 -14.80
C PHE A 293 19.99 6.03 -15.39
N PRO A 294 19.54 6.94 -16.27
CA PRO A 294 20.42 7.94 -16.84
C PRO A 294 20.70 9.03 -15.80
N ALA A 295 21.84 8.92 -15.12
CA ALA A 295 22.52 10.09 -14.58
C ALA A 295 23.27 10.76 -15.73
N ALA A 296 23.02 12.05 -15.91
CA ALA A 296 23.67 12.86 -16.93
C ALA A 296 25.20 12.93 -16.73
N ALA A 297 25.91 13.01 -17.86
CA ALA A 297 27.30 13.43 -18.08
C ALA A 297 28.40 12.36 -18.34
N ALA A 298 28.82 12.33 -19.61
CA ALA A 298 30.19 12.37 -20.14
C ALA A 298 31.24 11.25 -19.84
N SER A 299 31.35 10.36 -20.83
CA SER A 299 32.55 10.04 -21.65
C SER A 299 33.82 9.36 -21.08
N THR A 300 34.20 8.31 -21.84
CA THR A 300 35.54 7.84 -22.29
C THR A 300 36.19 6.61 -21.61
N HIS A 301 36.45 5.60 -22.48
CA HIS A 301 37.56 4.61 -22.59
C HIS A 301 38.12 3.91 -21.33
N ALA A 302 38.55 2.65 -21.27
CA ALA A 302 38.74 1.51 -22.17
C ALA A 302 38.88 0.25 -21.24
N GLY A 303 38.58 -0.98 -21.64
CA GLY A 303 39.63 -1.88 -22.14
C GLY A 303 39.49 -3.31 -21.56
N ALA A 304 39.46 -4.26 -22.50
CA ALA A 304 39.56 -5.73 -22.46
C ALA A 304 40.00 -6.50 -21.18
N GLY A 305 39.38 -7.67 -21.01
CA GLY A 305 39.88 -8.80 -20.22
C GLY A 305 38.98 -10.05 -20.32
N LYS A 306 39.14 -10.86 -21.36
CA LYS A 306 38.62 -12.24 -21.47
C LYS A 306 39.64 -13.17 -20.80
N GLU A 307 39.18 -14.04 -19.90
CA GLU A 307 39.48 -15.49 -19.84
C GLU A 307 39.03 -16.10 -18.50
N GLY A 308 38.53 -17.33 -18.55
CA GLY A 308 38.30 -18.16 -17.35
C GLY A 308 36.90 -18.74 -17.19
N GLY A 309 36.37 -19.42 -18.22
CA GLY A 309 35.16 -20.23 -18.06
C GLY A 309 35.45 -21.54 -17.37
N TRP A 310 34.98 -21.72 -16.13
CA TRP A 310 34.77 -23.02 -15.50
C TRP A 310 33.49 -22.95 -14.65
N LEU A 311 32.53 -23.79 -15.03
CA LEU A 311 31.29 -24.15 -14.30
C LEU A 311 30.22 -23.06 -14.17
N SER A 312 29.40 -23.01 -15.22
CA SER A 312 27.97 -22.76 -15.18
C SER A 312 27.31 -23.23 -13.87
N SER A 313 27.10 -22.29 -12.95
CA SER A 313 26.11 -22.41 -11.89
C SER A 313 24.99 -21.43 -12.24
N GLY A 314 24.03 -21.93 -13.04
CA GLY A 314 22.75 -21.28 -13.23
C GLY A 314 21.93 -21.38 -11.95
N GLY A 315 22.34 -20.63 -10.93
CA GLY A 315 21.64 -20.49 -9.65
C GLY A 315 20.70 -19.30 -9.67
N SER A 316 19.89 -19.15 -10.72
CA SER A 316 18.73 -18.26 -10.67
C SER A 316 17.60 -19.00 -9.94
N THR A 317 17.80 -19.31 -8.66
CA THR A 317 16.71 -19.71 -7.77
C THR A 317 15.91 -18.46 -7.40
N SER A 318 15.16 -17.94 -8.38
CA SER A 318 13.98 -17.12 -8.13
C SER A 318 12.92 -18.08 -7.59
N LEU A 319 13.03 -18.37 -6.29
CA LEU A 319 12.09 -19.22 -5.57
C LEU A 319 11.02 -18.30 -4.95
N ARG A 320 9.91 -18.24 -5.68
CA ARG A 320 8.55 -17.84 -5.30
C ARG A 320 8.41 -17.49 -3.82
N VAL A 321 8.04 -16.25 -3.53
CA VAL A 321 7.65 -15.83 -2.18
C VAL A 321 6.22 -16.34 -1.90
N ALA A 322 6.08 -17.19 -0.89
CA ALA A 322 4.79 -17.54 -0.30
C ALA A 322 5.01 -17.76 1.20
N GLY A 323 4.80 -16.73 2.01
CA GLY A 323 5.03 -16.91 3.44
C GLY A 323 5.02 -15.70 4.37
N GLY A 324 4.55 -14.52 3.97
CA GLY A 324 4.38 -13.43 4.94
C GLY A 324 3.62 -12.24 4.38
N SER A 325 2.44 -11.96 4.91
CA SER A 325 1.59 -10.82 4.57
C SER A 325 2.30 -9.48 4.71
N SER A 326 2.98 -9.01 3.67
CA SER A 326 3.32 -7.60 3.53
C SER A 326 2.25 -6.95 2.67
N SER A 327 1.72 -5.80 3.08
CA SER A 327 0.83 -5.01 2.23
C SER A 327 1.66 -4.20 1.24
N LEU A 328 1.04 -3.66 0.19
CA LEU A 328 1.71 -2.70 -0.71
C LEU A 328 2.36 -1.53 0.06
N SER A 329 1.76 -1.11 1.18
CA SER A 329 2.33 -0.10 2.07
C SER A 329 3.62 -0.55 2.74
N VAL A 330 3.72 -1.82 3.15
CA VAL A 330 4.97 -2.38 3.69
C VAL A 330 6.02 -2.46 2.61
N TRP A 331 5.66 -2.93 1.41
CA TRP A 331 6.56 -2.98 0.26
C TRP A 331 7.09 -1.59 -0.13
N ALA A 332 6.23 -0.57 -0.15
CA ALA A 332 6.64 0.81 -0.43
C ALA A 332 7.59 1.38 0.65
N ARG A 333 7.40 1.04 1.93
CA ARG A 333 8.35 1.40 3.01
C ARG A 333 9.70 0.74 2.81
N ARG A 334 9.75 -0.51 2.32
CA ARG A 334 11.02 -1.16 1.98
C ARG A 334 11.78 -0.35 0.93
N LEU A 335 11.09 0.15 -0.09
CA LEU A 335 11.69 1.03 -1.09
C LEU A 335 12.22 2.33 -0.48
N LEU A 336 11.48 2.96 0.43
CA LEU A 336 11.92 4.18 1.12
C LEU A 336 13.23 3.97 1.91
N PHE A 337 13.39 2.82 2.56
CA PHE A 337 14.65 2.49 3.22
C PHE A 337 15.74 2.14 2.22
N LEU A 338 15.43 1.35 1.20
CA LEU A 338 16.39 0.86 0.21
C LEU A 338 17.00 1.97 -0.66
N TYR A 339 16.21 2.99 -0.99
CA TYR A 339 16.64 4.13 -1.79
C TYR A 339 17.07 5.33 -0.94
N ASP A 340 17.25 5.12 0.37
CA ASP A 340 17.92 6.09 1.21
C ASP A 340 19.37 6.32 0.78
N ALA A 341 19.88 7.53 0.93
CA ALA A 341 21.26 7.85 0.54
C ALA A 341 22.33 7.07 1.32
N ALA A 342 21.99 6.54 2.50
CA ALA A 342 22.88 5.65 3.25
C ALA A 342 23.10 4.29 2.57
N VAL A 343 22.25 3.91 1.60
CA VAL A 343 22.23 2.57 1.03
C VAL A 343 22.96 2.52 -0.33
N PRO A 344 24.07 1.76 -0.42
CA PRO A 344 24.87 1.68 -1.64
C PRO A 344 24.15 1.01 -2.80
N ALA A 345 24.60 1.29 -4.03
CA ALA A 345 23.98 0.76 -5.24
C ALA A 345 24.05 -0.78 -5.35
N TYR A 346 25.12 -1.42 -4.85
CA TYR A 346 25.25 -2.88 -4.88
C TYR A 346 24.20 -3.60 -4.03
N VAL A 347 23.80 -3.01 -2.89
CA VAL A 347 22.72 -3.51 -2.02
C VAL A 347 21.38 -3.45 -2.75
N ARG A 348 21.13 -2.33 -3.45
CA ARG A 348 19.90 -2.14 -4.25
C ARG A 348 19.81 -3.15 -5.39
N ALA A 349 20.93 -3.38 -6.08
CA ALA A 349 21.00 -4.30 -7.19
C ALA A 349 20.72 -5.75 -6.77
N SER A 350 21.24 -6.21 -5.63
CA SER A 350 21.02 -7.59 -5.17
C SER A 350 19.58 -7.87 -4.74
N LEU A 351 18.85 -6.86 -4.23
CA LEU A 351 17.47 -7.02 -3.76
C LEU A 351 16.42 -6.72 -4.83
N ALA A 352 16.81 -6.14 -5.97
CA ALA A 352 15.87 -5.76 -7.02
C ALA A 352 15.00 -6.94 -7.53
N PRO A 353 15.54 -8.14 -7.82
CA PRO A 353 14.72 -9.26 -8.29
C PRO A 353 13.64 -9.69 -7.28
N GLY A 354 13.97 -9.71 -5.99
CA GLY A 354 13.00 -10.03 -4.92
C GLY A 354 11.87 -9.01 -4.86
N LEU A 355 12.17 -7.72 -5.02
CA LEU A 355 11.16 -6.65 -5.02
C LEU A 355 10.23 -6.69 -6.23
N VAL A 356 10.74 -7.10 -7.40
CA VAL A 356 9.90 -7.34 -8.60
C VAL A 356 8.94 -8.49 -8.32
N SER A 357 9.43 -9.60 -7.77
CA SER A 357 8.60 -10.76 -7.44
C SER A 357 7.53 -10.44 -6.38
N ASP A 358 7.89 -9.69 -5.34
CA ASP A 358 6.95 -9.21 -4.31
C ASP A 358 5.85 -8.33 -4.91
N LEU A 359 6.20 -7.41 -5.81
CA LEU A 359 5.23 -6.54 -6.47
C LEU A 359 4.29 -7.35 -7.38
N GLN A 360 4.83 -8.32 -8.13
CA GLN A 360 4.03 -9.24 -8.94
C GLN A 360 3.08 -10.06 -8.06
N TYR A 361 3.54 -10.53 -6.90
CA TYR A 361 2.72 -11.22 -5.91
C TYR A 361 1.58 -10.31 -5.43
N HIS A 362 1.87 -9.05 -5.09
CA HIS A 362 0.83 -8.10 -4.70
C HIS A 362 -0.19 -7.87 -5.82
N TYR A 363 0.23 -7.71 -7.08
CA TYR A 363 -0.74 -7.59 -8.17
C TYR A 363 -1.62 -8.83 -8.33
N ARG A 364 -1.07 -10.02 -8.06
CA ARG A 364 -1.80 -11.28 -8.22
C ARG A 364 -2.82 -11.55 -7.10
N TYR A 365 -2.46 -11.22 -5.86
CA TYR A 365 -3.22 -11.66 -4.67
C TYR A 365 -3.86 -10.52 -3.87
N CYS A 366 -3.51 -9.25 -4.14
CA CYS A 366 -4.13 -8.12 -3.47
C CYS A 366 -5.52 -7.85 -4.06
N ASP A 367 -6.48 -7.53 -3.19
CA ASP A 367 -7.79 -7.05 -3.60
C ASP A 367 -7.68 -5.72 -4.36
N VAL A 368 -8.48 -5.55 -5.42
CA VAL A 368 -8.43 -4.39 -6.31
C VAL A 368 -8.66 -3.07 -5.57
N HIS A 369 -9.53 -3.07 -4.56
CA HIS A 369 -9.78 -1.89 -3.76
C HIS A 369 -8.58 -1.55 -2.86
N VAL A 370 -7.89 -2.54 -2.31
CA VAL A 370 -6.67 -2.32 -1.52
C VAL A 370 -5.54 -1.76 -2.39
N ALA A 371 -5.36 -2.29 -3.60
CA ALA A 371 -4.39 -1.75 -4.56
C ALA A 371 -4.73 -0.31 -4.96
N ALA A 372 -5.99 -0.03 -5.32
CA ALA A 372 -6.45 1.31 -5.67
C ALA A 372 -6.28 2.30 -4.52
N LEU A 373 -6.67 1.94 -3.29
CA LEU A 373 -6.48 2.78 -2.11
C LEU A 373 -5.00 3.11 -1.91
N PHE A 374 -4.14 2.11 -2.08
CA PHE A 374 -2.70 2.33 -1.97
C PHE A 374 -2.19 3.32 -3.04
N PHE A 375 -2.44 3.08 -4.32
CA PHE A 375 -1.90 3.93 -5.39
C PHE A 375 -2.50 5.34 -5.42
N LEU A 376 -3.80 5.48 -5.14
CA LEU A 376 -4.52 6.76 -5.23
C LEU A 376 -4.40 7.61 -3.97
N THR A 377 -4.23 6.99 -2.80
CA THR A 377 -4.28 7.69 -1.51
C THR A 377 -2.97 7.56 -0.74
N VAL A 378 -2.47 6.34 -0.54
CA VAL A 378 -1.33 6.09 0.35
C VAL A 378 0.00 6.48 -0.30
N LEU A 379 0.20 6.14 -1.57
CA LEU A 379 1.43 6.45 -2.31
C LEU A 379 1.68 7.97 -2.40
N PRO A 380 0.70 8.83 -2.76
CA PRO A 380 0.89 10.28 -2.71
C PRO A 380 1.32 10.81 -1.34
N LEU A 381 0.80 10.23 -0.25
CA LEU A 381 1.21 10.59 1.11
C LEU A 381 2.65 10.18 1.40
N PHE A 382 3.06 8.97 1.00
CA PHE A 382 4.46 8.54 1.12
C PHE A 382 5.41 9.46 0.35
N CYS A 383 5.09 9.80 -0.90
CA CYS A 383 5.90 10.71 -1.71
C CYS A 383 5.98 12.11 -1.08
N ARG A 384 4.86 12.63 -0.55
CA ARG A 384 4.83 13.95 0.12
C ARG A 384 5.64 13.97 1.41
N ASN A 385 5.61 12.89 2.18
CA ASN A 385 6.30 12.79 3.47
C ASN A 385 7.79 12.43 3.34
N ASN A 386 8.24 11.99 2.16
CA ASN A 386 9.62 11.59 1.88
C ASN A 386 10.11 12.21 0.57
N PRO A 387 10.20 13.55 0.47
CA PRO A 387 10.55 14.24 -0.78
C PRO A 387 12.01 13.99 -1.22
N ASP A 388 12.85 13.43 -0.34
CA ASP A 388 14.25 13.08 -0.60
C ASP A 388 14.40 11.80 -1.44
N VAL A 389 13.36 10.98 -1.53
CA VAL A 389 13.33 9.75 -2.32
C VAL A 389 12.23 9.86 -3.36
N ASP A 390 12.57 9.76 -4.65
CA ASP A 390 11.58 9.68 -5.72
C ASP A 390 10.94 8.29 -5.77
N LEU A 391 10.10 8.03 -4.77
CA LEU A 391 9.43 6.75 -4.58
C LEU A 391 8.59 6.38 -5.81
N ARG A 392 7.96 7.36 -6.48
CA ARG A 392 7.14 7.10 -7.66
C ARG A 392 8.01 6.59 -8.81
N ALA A 393 9.14 7.23 -9.09
CA ALA A 393 10.04 6.76 -10.15
C ALA A 393 10.60 5.36 -9.87
N HIS A 394 10.96 5.07 -8.60
CA HIS A 394 11.42 3.74 -8.21
C HIS A 394 10.31 2.68 -8.35
N MET A 395 9.09 2.99 -7.89
CA MET A 395 7.95 2.09 -8.08
C MET A 395 7.65 1.88 -9.56
N ARG A 396 7.76 2.91 -10.40
CA ARG A 396 7.62 2.80 -11.86
C ARG A 396 8.65 1.85 -12.44
N TYR A 397 9.91 1.92 -12.01
CA TYR A 397 10.96 1.00 -12.43
C TYR A 397 10.64 -0.48 -12.13
N TYR A 398 10.18 -0.78 -10.92
CA TYR A 398 9.77 -2.16 -10.57
C TYR A 398 8.49 -2.59 -11.29
N HIS A 399 7.53 -1.69 -11.45
CA HIS A 399 6.31 -1.96 -12.21
C HIS A 399 6.64 -2.34 -13.67
N ASN A 400 7.54 -1.61 -14.32
CA ASN A 400 7.94 -1.90 -15.70
C ASN A 400 8.57 -3.30 -15.82
N GLN A 401 9.43 -3.69 -14.87
CA GLN A 401 9.99 -5.05 -14.83
C GLN A 401 8.92 -6.12 -14.65
N VAL A 402 7.91 -5.90 -13.80
CA VAL A 402 6.79 -6.84 -13.66
C VAL A 402 6.01 -6.96 -14.97
N VAL A 403 5.74 -5.85 -15.66
CA VAL A 403 5.09 -5.87 -16.98
C VAL A 403 5.94 -6.64 -17.98
N ASP A 404 7.25 -6.42 -18.01
CA ASP A 404 8.16 -7.15 -18.89
C ASP A 404 8.20 -8.65 -18.57
N GLU A 405 8.23 -9.05 -17.31
CA GLU A 405 8.19 -10.46 -16.91
C GLU A 405 6.84 -11.12 -17.22
N MET A 406 5.73 -10.39 -17.07
CA MET A 406 4.39 -10.92 -17.35
C MET A 406 4.10 -11.06 -18.84
N PHE A 407 4.63 -10.17 -19.68
CA PHE A 407 4.23 -10.05 -21.08
C PHE A 407 5.35 -10.35 -22.09
N TRP A 408 6.62 -10.22 -21.71
CA TRP A 408 7.76 -10.25 -22.61
C TRP A 408 8.80 -11.32 -22.24
N THR A 409 8.40 -12.48 -21.72
CA THR A 409 9.32 -13.61 -21.47
C THR A 409 10.13 -13.97 -22.71
N ALA A 410 11.31 -13.37 -22.83
CA ALA A 410 12.33 -13.73 -23.78
C ALA A 410 12.88 -15.08 -23.34
N SER A 411 12.47 -16.15 -24.02
CA SER A 411 13.13 -17.44 -23.85
C SER A 411 14.56 -17.34 -24.39
N PRO A 412 15.62 -17.54 -23.60
CA PRO A 412 16.97 -17.66 -24.13
C PRO A 412 17.13 -19.11 -24.63
N ALA A 413 16.48 -19.44 -25.76
CA ALA A 413 16.64 -20.74 -26.38
C ALA A 413 17.62 -20.63 -27.55
N MET A 414 18.79 -21.23 -27.32
CA MET A 414 19.70 -21.82 -28.29
C MET A 414 19.11 -22.01 -29.69
N ASN A 415 19.84 -21.51 -30.70
CA ASN A 415 20.20 -22.26 -31.90
C ASN A 415 21.24 -21.46 -32.68
N ALA A 416 22.50 -21.63 -32.27
CA ALA A 416 23.63 -21.43 -33.18
C ALA A 416 23.85 -22.76 -33.92
N SER A 417 23.17 -22.93 -35.04
CA SER A 417 23.62 -23.82 -36.11
C SER A 417 22.86 -23.54 -37.40
N ALA A 418 23.54 -22.84 -38.30
CA ALA A 418 23.61 -23.07 -39.75
C ALA A 418 23.71 -21.72 -40.48
N ALA A 419 24.88 -21.49 -41.06
CA ALA A 419 25.09 -20.47 -42.05
C ALA A 419 24.20 -20.73 -43.27
N SER A 420 23.41 -19.74 -43.69
CA SER A 420 23.43 -19.27 -45.07
C SER A 420 22.68 -17.94 -45.19
N SER A 421 23.24 -17.10 -46.06
CA SER A 421 22.83 -15.76 -46.45
C SER A 421 21.35 -15.64 -46.84
N VAL A 422 20.67 -14.58 -46.38
CA VAL A 422 19.87 -13.61 -47.15
C VAL A 422 19.23 -12.61 -46.18
N SER A 423 19.28 -11.33 -46.53
CA SER A 423 18.73 -10.19 -45.79
C SER A 423 17.23 -10.34 -45.50
N SER A 424 16.85 -10.31 -44.22
CA SER A 424 15.54 -9.82 -43.79
C SER A 424 15.59 -9.39 -42.32
N THR A 425 15.15 -8.17 -42.07
CA THR A 425 14.85 -7.62 -40.74
C THR A 425 13.86 -8.54 -40.02
N THR A 426 14.34 -9.27 -39.02
CA THR A 426 13.52 -10.17 -38.19
C THR A 426 12.85 -9.36 -37.09
N PRO A 427 11.50 -9.30 -36.99
CA PRO A 427 10.85 -8.76 -35.81
C PRO A 427 11.08 -9.73 -34.65
N GLY A 428 11.41 -9.19 -33.47
CA GLY A 428 11.61 -9.97 -32.25
C GLY A 428 10.47 -10.96 -32.01
N LYS A 429 10.81 -12.20 -31.66
CA LYS A 429 9.84 -13.26 -31.34
C LYS A 429 8.91 -12.77 -30.22
N ARG A 430 7.66 -12.48 -30.58
CA ARG A 430 6.54 -12.31 -29.62
C ARG A 430 6.45 -13.57 -28.76
N GLY A 431 6.30 -13.40 -27.45
CA GLY A 431 5.68 -14.44 -26.62
C GLY A 431 4.32 -14.78 -27.24
N MET A 432 4.20 -16.02 -27.73
CA MET A 432 3.05 -16.46 -28.51
C MET A 432 1.89 -16.74 -27.55
N TRP A 433 1.06 -15.73 -27.31
CA TRP A 433 -0.27 -15.91 -26.75
C TRP A 433 -1.18 -16.47 -27.84
N THR A 434 -1.53 -17.76 -27.75
CA THR A 434 -2.56 -18.32 -28.62
C THR A 434 -3.91 -17.73 -28.23
N ALA A 435 -4.56 -17.08 -29.20
CA ALA A 435 -5.88 -16.47 -29.08
C ALA A 435 -7.02 -17.45 -28.73
N ASN A 436 -6.73 -18.74 -28.52
CA ASN A 436 -7.73 -19.77 -28.23
C ASN A 436 -8.26 -19.75 -26.79
N ALA A 437 -7.66 -18.97 -25.88
CA ALA A 437 -8.25 -18.73 -24.55
C ALA A 437 -9.20 -17.51 -24.50
N LEU A 438 -9.41 -16.81 -25.63
CA LEU A 438 -10.27 -15.62 -25.75
C LEU A 438 -11.68 -15.95 -26.27
N ALA A 439 -11.99 -17.22 -26.53
CA ALA A 439 -13.32 -17.67 -26.95
C ALA A 439 -13.90 -18.65 -25.91
N GLY A 440 -14.75 -18.10 -25.03
CA GLY A 440 -15.85 -18.78 -24.33
C GLY A 440 -15.61 -20.16 -23.71
N GLY A 441 -15.62 -20.22 -22.37
CA GLY A 441 -15.82 -21.45 -21.61
C GLY A 441 -15.35 -21.32 -20.17
N GLU A 442 -16.27 -21.01 -19.26
CA GLU A 442 -16.09 -21.28 -17.83
C GLU A 442 -16.36 -22.77 -17.61
N GLU A 443 -15.36 -23.63 -17.65
CA GLU A 443 -15.38 -24.91 -16.92
C GLU A 443 -13.96 -25.23 -16.43
N GLU A 444 -13.81 -25.43 -15.12
CA GLU A 444 -12.68 -26.18 -14.57
C GLU A 444 -12.70 -27.60 -15.15
N PRO A 445 -11.60 -28.14 -15.72
CA PRO A 445 -11.53 -29.56 -15.93
C PRO A 445 -10.91 -30.21 -14.69
N ALA A 446 -11.79 -30.85 -13.91
CA ALA A 446 -11.40 -31.98 -13.08
C ALA A 446 -10.67 -33.03 -13.93
N ALA A 447 -9.61 -33.61 -13.33
CA ALA A 447 -8.78 -34.73 -13.78
C ALA A 447 -9.17 -35.49 -15.08
N ALA A 448 -8.26 -35.49 -16.08
CA ALA A 448 -7.78 -36.72 -16.75
C ALA A 448 -6.72 -36.49 -17.86
N ALA A 449 -5.69 -37.35 -17.82
CA ALA A 449 -4.96 -37.98 -18.92
C ALA A 449 -3.92 -37.21 -19.79
N LEU A 450 -2.66 -37.52 -19.46
CA LEU A 450 -1.44 -37.70 -20.28
C LEU A 450 -1.48 -37.53 -21.82
N ALA A 451 -0.41 -36.83 -22.26
CA ALA A 451 0.35 -36.96 -23.52
C ALA A 451 -0.07 -36.12 -24.75
N SER A 452 0.61 -34.99 -24.95
CA SER A 452 1.56 -34.81 -26.08
C SER A 452 2.24 -33.44 -26.01
N SER A 453 3.53 -33.43 -26.33
CA SER A 453 4.51 -32.38 -26.06
C SER A 453 4.33 -31.14 -26.93
N SER A 454 3.93 -30.03 -26.32
CA SER A 454 4.17 -28.65 -26.77
C SER A 454 3.74 -27.73 -25.63
N THR A 455 4.60 -27.54 -24.63
CA THR A 455 4.34 -26.64 -23.50
C THR A 455 4.47 -25.18 -23.95
N ALA A 456 3.46 -24.66 -24.65
CA ALA A 456 3.12 -23.26 -24.59
C ALA A 456 2.34 -23.08 -23.28
N THR A 457 3.03 -22.67 -22.21
CA THR A 457 2.35 -22.29 -20.96
C THR A 457 1.52 -21.05 -21.23
N SER A 458 0.22 -21.23 -21.50
CA SER A 458 -0.74 -20.13 -21.54
C SER A 458 -0.81 -19.52 -20.13
N PHE A 459 -0.29 -18.31 -19.97
CA PHE A 459 -0.44 -17.58 -18.72
C PHE A 459 -1.90 -17.10 -18.63
N PHE A 460 -2.70 -17.60 -17.69
CA PHE A 460 -4.00 -16.99 -17.43
C PHE A 460 -3.83 -15.83 -16.46
N VAL A 461 -4.13 -14.60 -16.87
CA VAL A 461 -4.16 -13.41 -15.99
C VAL A 461 -5.60 -13.21 -15.49
N PRO A 462 -5.87 -13.30 -14.17
CA PRO A 462 -7.16 -12.96 -13.59
C PRO A 462 -7.55 -11.50 -13.85
N VAL A 463 -8.85 -11.21 -13.87
CA VAL A 463 -9.36 -9.83 -14.08
C VAL A 463 -8.86 -8.89 -13.00
N ASP A 464 -8.83 -9.33 -11.74
CA ASP A 464 -8.33 -8.52 -10.63
C ASP A 464 -6.83 -8.20 -10.78
N THR A 465 -6.03 -9.17 -11.24
CA THR A 465 -4.61 -8.94 -11.54
C THR A 465 -4.46 -7.93 -12.67
N ALA A 466 -5.24 -8.06 -13.75
CA ALA A 466 -5.24 -7.10 -14.84
C ALA A 466 -5.62 -5.69 -14.36
N MET A 467 -6.65 -5.56 -13.51
CA MET A 467 -7.04 -4.29 -12.89
C MET A 467 -5.94 -3.71 -12.01
N ASN A 468 -5.31 -4.53 -11.15
CA ASN A 468 -4.23 -4.09 -10.26
C ASN A 468 -3.03 -3.54 -11.03
N VAL A 469 -2.60 -4.23 -12.09
CA VAL A 469 -1.50 -3.77 -12.95
C VAL A 469 -1.92 -2.50 -13.70
N LEU A 470 -3.13 -2.44 -14.27
CA LEU A 470 -3.62 -1.24 -14.96
C LEU A 470 -3.72 -0.01 -14.05
N ILE A 471 -4.16 -0.19 -12.80
CA ILE A 471 -4.17 0.87 -11.78
C ILE A 471 -2.74 1.33 -11.49
N GLY A 472 -1.80 0.39 -11.32
CA GLY A 472 -0.39 0.69 -11.13
C GLY A 472 0.20 1.49 -12.30
N GLU A 473 -0.05 1.05 -13.54
CA GLU A 473 0.37 1.75 -14.75
C GLU A 473 -0.20 3.18 -14.77
N ALA A 474 -1.51 3.34 -14.59
CA ALA A 474 -2.20 4.63 -14.63
C ALA A 474 -1.74 5.61 -13.53
N CYS A 475 -1.38 5.12 -12.35
CA CYS A 475 -1.00 5.95 -11.19
C CYS A 475 0.51 6.25 -11.11
N LEU A 476 1.35 5.39 -11.70
CA LEU A 476 2.80 5.57 -11.74
C LEU A 476 3.28 6.32 -12.99
N MET A 477 2.40 6.53 -13.98
CA MET A 477 2.67 7.42 -15.10
C MET A 477 2.64 8.89 -14.66
N ASP A 478 3.68 9.64 -15.03
CA ASP A 478 3.73 11.08 -14.79
C ASP A 478 2.75 11.82 -15.70
N GLU A 479 2.15 12.88 -15.18
CA GLU A 479 1.18 13.69 -15.92
C GLU A 479 1.82 14.31 -17.18
N GLY A 480 1.22 14.02 -18.33
CA GLY A 480 1.71 14.51 -19.63
C GLY A 480 2.82 13.68 -20.26
N THR A 481 3.24 12.57 -19.64
CA THR A 481 4.19 11.63 -20.26
C THR A 481 3.46 10.64 -21.17
N PRO A 482 3.98 10.38 -22.39
CA PRO A 482 3.37 9.38 -23.28
C PRO A 482 3.52 7.97 -22.71
N ILE A 483 2.58 7.09 -23.05
CA ILE A 483 2.63 5.67 -22.69
C ILE A 483 3.95 5.07 -23.22
N VAL A 484 4.62 4.26 -22.41
CA VAL A 484 5.80 3.50 -22.84
C VAL A 484 5.37 2.58 -24.01
N PRO A 485 5.88 2.75 -25.23
CA PRO A 485 5.38 2.01 -26.39
C PRO A 485 5.46 0.49 -26.24
N ALA A 486 6.46 0.00 -25.49
CA ALA A 486 6.64 -1.41 -25.18
C ALA A 486 5.52 -1.99 -24.27
N HIS A 487 4.85 -1.15 -23.48
CA HIS A 487 3.78 -1.56 -22.58
C HIS A 487 2.41 -1.59 -23.27
N VAL A 488 2.23 -0.89 -24.39
CA VAL A 488 0.92 -0.77 -25.06
C VAL A 488 0.28 -2.13 -25.35
N PRO A 489 0.98 -3.15 -25.89
CA PRO A 489 0.39 -4.46 -26.10
C PRO A 489 -0.11 -5.13 -24.80
N ALA A 490 0.61 -4.94 -23.69
CA ALA A 490 0.22 -5.45 -22.38
C ALA A 490 -1.02 -4.73 -21.86
N ILE A 491 -1.04 -3.40 -21.95
CA ILE A 491 -2.19 -2.55 -21.58
C ILE A 491 -3.44 -2.96 -22.38
N GLU A 492 -3.32 -3.11 -23.70
CA GLU A 492 -4.41 -3.56 -24.56
C GLU A 492 -4.94 -4.93 -24.12
N ALA A 493 -4.04 -5.89 -23.87
CA ALA A 493 -4.44 -7.24 -23.47
C ALA A 493 -5.18 -7.26 -22.11
N MET A 494 -4.67 -6.51 -21.13
CA MET A 494 -5.30 -6.37 -19.81
C MET A 494 -6.64 -5.67 -19.91
N LEU A 495 -6.73 -4.59 -20.67
CA LEU A 495 -7.99 -3.86 -20.86
C LEU A 495 -9.02 -4.72 -21.60
N CYS A 496 -8.63 -5.45 -22.66
CA CYS A 496 -9.49 -6.43 -23.31
C CYS A 496 -10.07 -7.46 -22.31
N LYS A 497 -9.26 -7.96 -21.37
CA LYS A 497 -9.69 -8.93 -20.36
C LYS A 497 -10.74 -8.35 -19.42
N VAL A 498 -10.51 -7.13 -18.93
CA VAL A 498 -11.45 -6.41 -18.06
C VAL A 498 -12.77 -6.13 -18.79
N LEU A 499 -12.71 -5.62 -20.02
CA LEU A 499 -13.90 -5.32 -20.81
C LEU A 499 -14.67 -6.57 -21.21
N ALA A 500 -13.99 -7.67 -21.56
CA ALA A 500 -14.65 -8.94 -21.83
C ALA A 500 -15.42 -9.46 -20.61
N HIS A 501 -14.83 -9.36 -19.42
CA HIS A 501 -15.48 -9.73 -18.17
C HIS A 501 -16.70 -8.85 -17.86
N LEU A 502 -16.59 -7.54 -18.02
CA LEU A 502 -17.75 -6.65 -17.88
C LEU A 502 -18.86 -6.99 -18.89
N ARG A 503 -18.49 -7.25 -20.14
CA ARG A 503 -19.42 -7.58 -21.22
C ARG A 503 -20.21 -8.86 -20.93
N THR A 504 -19.56 -9.92 -20.42
CA THR A 504 -20.24 -11.17 -20.08
C THR A 504 -21.30 -10.96 -19.00
N HIS A 505 -20.98 -10.21 -17.94
CA HIS A 505 -21.91 -9.98 -16.84
C HIS A 505 -23.01 -8.96 -17.17
N MET A 506 -22.71 -7.94 -17.97
CA MET A 506 -23.73 -6.98 -18.43
C MET A 506 -24.72 -7.61 -19.42
N ASN A 507 -24.26 -8.45 -20.35
CA ASN A 507 -25.13 -9.09 -21.35
C ASN A 507 -25.88 -10.31 -20.81
N GLY A 508 -25.25 -11.11 -19.94
CA GLY A 508 -25.87 -12.29 -19.33
C GLY A 508 -27.11 -11.95 -18.47
N ALA A 509 -27.14 -10.74 -17.92
CA ALA A 509 -28.19 -10.30 -17.03
C ALA A 509 -29.35 -9.56 -17.73
N SER A 510 -29.22 -9.23 -19.02
CA SER A 510 -30.30 -8.64 -19.83
C SER A 510 -31.37 -9.65 -20.27
N ARG A 511 -31.13 -10.97 -20.13
CA ARG A 511 -32.05 -12.02 -20.62
C ARG A 511 -33.18 -12.41 -19.64
N ARG A 512 -33.35 -11.73 -18.50
CA ARG A 512 -34.32 -12.13 -17.45
C ARG A 512 -35.31 -11.05 -16.98
N MET A 513 -35.39 -9.89 -17.60
CA MET A 513 -36.40 -8.88 -17.23
C MET A 513 -37.37 -8.60 -18.37
N ASP A 514 -38.53 -9.24 -18.29
CA ASP A 514 -39.74 -8.80 -18.98
C ASP A 514 -40.24 -7.49 -18.36
N GLY A 515 -40.37 -6.47 -19.20
CA GLY A 515 -41.41 -5.43 -19.09
C GLY A 515 -41.25 -4.35 -18.01
N THR A 516 -41.00 -3.12 -18.48
CA THR A 516 -41.44 -1.82 -17.88
C THR A 516 -40.58 -1.07 -16.85
N SER A 517 -39.27 -1.34 -16.75
CA SER A 517 -38.34 -0.33 -16.21
C SER A 517 -36.99 -0.37 -16.94
N PRO A 518 -36.61 0.66 -17.71
CA PRO A 518 -35.26 0.75 -18.23
C PRO A 518 -34.32 1.11 -17.08
N ALA A 519 -33.32 0.25 -16.86
CA ALA A 519 -32.07 0.53 -16.16
C ALA A 519 -32.03 0.43 -14.62
N SER A 520 -32.49 -0.68 -14.03
CA SER A 520 -31.83 -1.19 -12.82
C SER A 520 -30.73 -2.18 -13.24
N LEU A 521 -29.47 -1.80 -13.10
CA LEU A 521 -28.36 -2.74 -13.33
C LEU A 521 -28.52 -3.98 -12.42
N PRO A 522 -28.26 -5.18 -12.93
CA PRO A 522 -28.61 -6.42 -12.25
C PRO A 522 -27.77 -6.63 -10.97
N LEU A 523 -28.43 -6.95 -9.85
CA LEU A 523 -27.81 -7.36 -8.58
C LEU A 523 -26.67 -8.40 -8.73
N PRO A 524 -26.74 -9.40 -9.64
CA PRO A 524 -25.63 -10.32 -9.92
C PRO A 524 -24.33 -9.67 -10.38
N LEU A 525 -24.40 -8.58 -11.17
CA LEU A 525 -23.21 -7.86 -11.62
C LEU A 525 -22.44 -7.31 -10.42
N TRP A 526 -23.16 -6.70 -9.47
CA TRP A 526 -22.57 -6.09 -8.28
C TRP A 526 -21.94 -7.08 -7.29
N GLY A 527 -22.25 -8.39 -7.42
CA GLY A 527 -21.59 -9.45 -6.66
C GLY A 527 -20.21 -9.83 -7.21
N VAL A 528 -19.95 -9.56 -8.50
CA VAL A 528 -18.70 -9.93 -9.18
C VAL A 528 -17.87 -8.69 -9.57
N TRP A 529 -18.55 -7.56 -9.81
CA TRP A 529 -17.96 -6.27 -10.16
C TRP A 529 -18.62 -5.17 -9.34
N ASN A 530 -17.91 -4.62 -8.37
CA ASN A 530 -18.46 -3.62 -7.45
C ASN A 530 -18.38 -2.17 -8.03
N PRO A 531 -19.19 -1.22 -7.53
CA PRO A 531 -19.18 0.16 -8.01
C PRO A 531 -17.82 0.86 -7.85
N ALA A 532 -17.03 0.49 -6.84
CA ALA A 532 -15.69 1.06 -6.64
C ALA A 532 -14.73 0.64 -7.78
N GLN A 533 -14.79 -0.61 -8.25
CA GLN A 533 -14.03 -1.09 -9.41
C GLN A 533 -14.38 -0.29 -10.68
N SER A 534 -15.64 0.12 -10.86
CA SER A 534 -16.02 1.03 -11.97
C SER A 534 -15.33 2.39 -11.85
N SER A 535 -15.21 2.95 -10.63
CA SER A 535 -14.49 4.21 -10.43
C SER A 535 -12.97 4.06 -10.64
N HIS A 536 -12.38 2.92 -10.27
CA HIS A 536 -10.96 2.66 -10.53
C HIS A 536 -10.70 2.46 -12.04
N LEU A 537 -11.60 1.78 -12.75
CA LEU A 537 -11.53 1.69 -14.21
C LEU A 537 -11.66 3.08 -14.85
N ALA A 538 -12.51 3.96 -14.32
CA ALA A 538 -12.58 5.34 -14.78
C ALA A 538 -11.23 6.06 -14.63
N VAL A 539 -10.50 5.86 -13.52
CA VAL A 539 -9.15 6.44 -13.37
C VAL A 539 -8.22 5.93 -14.47
N VAL A 540 -8.19 4.60 -14.68
CA VAL A 540 -7.35 3.98 -15.71
C VAL A 540 -7.66 4.56 -17.09
N LEU A 541 -8.94 4.60 -17.48
CA LEU A 541 -9.33 5.14 -18.79
C LEU A 541 -9.00 6.62 -18.94
N SER A 542 -9.23 7.45 -17.91
CA SER A 542 -8.90 8.88 -17.94
C SER A 542 -7.41 9.10 -18.20
N ARG A 543 -6.56 8.32 -17.52
CA ARG A 543 -5.10 8.39 -17.66
C ARG A 543 -4.63 7.91 -19.03
N LEU A 544 -5.22 6.83 -19.55
CA LEU A 544 -4.93 6.34 -20.90
C LEU A 544 -5.36 7.34 -21.98
N MET A 545 -6.52 7.99 -21.82
CA MET A 545 -6.98 9.05 -22.73
C MET A 545 -5.99 10.22 -22.78
N LYS A 546 -5.57 10.73 -21.60
CA LYS A 546 -4.54 11.79 -21.52
C LYS A 546 -3.22 11.39 -22.18
N ALA A 547 -2.78 10.15 -21.95
CA ALA A 547 -1.47 9.70 -22.43
C ALA A 547 -1.46 9.29 -23.91
N ALA A 548 -2.62 8.95 -24.48
CA ALA A 548 -2.79 8.71 -25.90
C ALA A 548 -2.92 10.02 -26.72
N SER A 549 -3.35 11.12 -26.09
CA SER A 549 -3.40 12.44 -26.72
C SER A 549 -2.03 13.14 -26.74
N LEU A 550 -1.52 13.45 -27.94
CA LEU A 550 -0.29 14.25 -28.11
C LEU A 550 -0.53 15.72 -27.73
N PRO A 551 0.37 16.38 -26.98
CA PRO A 551 0.34 17.82 -26.84
C PRO A 551 0.70 18.48 -28.18
N GLY A 552 -0.30 19.01 -28.90
CA GLY A 552 -0.09 19.99 -29.97
C GLY A 552 -0.21 19.52 -31.42
N GLY A 553 -1.03 18.51 -31.78
CA GLY A 553 -1.23 18.19 -33.19
C GLY A 553 -2.53 17.45 -33.53
N ASN A 554 -3.19 17.88 -34.61
CA ASN A 554 -4.31 17.21 -35.30
C ASN A 554 -3.87 15.89 -35.97
N ALA A 555 -3.26 14.96 -35.22
CA ALA A 555 -2.71 13.72 -35.76
C ALA A 555 -3.53 12.51 -35.29
N ALA A 556 -3.74 11.56 -36.21
CA ALA A 556 -4.34 10.26 -35.95
C ALA A 556 -3.70 9.59 -34.72
N SER A 557 -4.53 8.86 -33.96
CA SER A 557 -4.08 8.14 -32.76
C SER A 557 -2.85 7.27 -33.03
N LEU A 558 -1.86 7.38 -32.15
CA LEU A 558 -0.68 6.51 -32.13
C LEU A 558 -1.05 5.04 -31.90
N TYR A 559 -2.20 4.77 -31.26
CA TYR A 559 -2.63 3.45 -30.82
C TYR A 559 -4.14 3.23 -31.10
N PRO A 560 -4.56 3.02 -32.37
CA PRO A 560 -5.97 2.96 -32.75
C PRO A 560 -6.75 1.82 -32.08
N ARG A 561 -6.07 0.72 -31.75
CA ARG A 561 -6.68 -0.40 -31.03
C ARG A 561 -6.92 -0.06 -29.56
N LEU A 562 -5.95 0.56 -28.89
CA LEU A 562 -6.11 1.06 -27.53
C LEU A 562 -7.28 2.06 -27.44
N ASP A 563 -7.38 2.99 -28.38
CA ASP A 563 -8.49 3.97 -28.43
C ASP A 563 -9.85 3.29 -28.59
N SER A 564 -9.94 2.26 -29.43
CA SER A 564 -11.17 1.48 -29.58
C SER A 564 -11.56 0.79 -28.26
N LEU A 565 -10.60 0.24 -27.52
CA LEU A 565 -10.84 -0.35 -26.21
C LEU A 565 -11.23 0.69 -25.16
N VAL A 566 -10.60 1.86 -25.17
CA VAL A 566 -10.95 2.97 -24.29
C VAL A 566 -12.39 3.43 -24.57
N ALA A 567 -12.76 3.62 -25.84
CA ALA A 567 -14.11 3.98 -26.24
C ALA A 567 -15.15 2.94 -25.81
N GLU A 568 -14.84 1.64 -25.97
CA GLU A 568 -15.69 0.57 -25.46
C GLU A 568 -15.84 0.63 -23.93
N GLY A 569 -14.74 0.86 -23.20
CA GLY A 569 -14.76 1.00 -21.75
C GLY A 569 -15.62 2.18 -21.28
N LEU A 570 -15.55 3.32 -21.97
CA LEU A 570 -16.38 4.49 -21.69
C LEU A 570 -17.88 4.19 -21.88
N GLU A 571 -18.26 3.46 -22.93
CA GLU A 571 -19.65 3.07 -23.15
C GLU A 571 -20.18 2.16 -22.03
N MET A 572 -19.35 1.24 -21.53
CA MET A 572 -19.70 0.43 -20.35
C MET A 572 -19.84 1.29 -19.09
N LEU A 573 -18.87 2.18 -18.82
CA LEU A 573 -18.88 3.06 -17.65
C LEU A 573 -20.08 4.00 -17.63
N ARG A 574 -20.58 4.44 -18.79
CA ARG A 574 -21.79 5.28 -18.89
C ARG A 574 -22.99 4.67 -18.18
N ARG A 575 -23.12 3.33 -18.21
CA ARG A 575 -24.18 2.62 -17.50
C ARG A 575 -23.84 2.39 -16.03
N LEU A 576 -22.58 2.06 -15.74
CA LEU A 576 -22.12 1.67 -14.41
C LEU A 576 -21.95 2.86 -13.45
N LEU A 577 -21.74 4.07 -13.98
CA LEU A 577 -21.55 5.32 -13.23
C LEU A 577 -22.69 6.32 -13.46
N ASP A 578 -23.86 5.86 -13.90
CA ASP A 578 -25.04 6.72 -13.99
C ASP A 578 -25.35 7.37 -12.63
N VAL A 579 -25.88 8.60 -12.65
CA VAL A 579 -26.18 9.36 -11.42
C VAL A 579 -27.11 8.61 -10.49
N ARG A 580 -28.07 7.84 -11.00
CA ARG A 580 -28.97 7.03 -10.18
C ARG A 580 -28.22 5.92 -9.45
N VAL A 581 -27.27 5.28 -10.14
CA VAL A 581 -26.39 4.26 -9.55
C VAL A 581 -25.51 4.89 -8.48
N LEU A 582 -24.98 6.09 -8.72
CA LEU A 582 -24.16 6.80 -7.73
C LEU A 582 -24.97 7.27 -6.52
N GLN A 583 -26.24 7.65 -6.69
CA GLN A 583 -27.15 7.97 -5.58
C GLN A 583 -27.46 6.77 -4.70
N GLU A 584 -27.65 5.59 -5.31
CA GLU A 584 -27.99 4.37 -4.58
C GLU A 584 -26.78 3.66 -3.98
N ARG A 585 -25.67 3.62 -4.74
CA ARG A 585 -24.52 2.74 -4.50
C ARG A 585 -23.18 3.46 -4.45
N GLY A 586 -23.14 4.75 -4.77
CA GLY A 586 -21.92 5.55 -4.78
C GLY A 586 -21.36 5.78 -3.38
N THR A 587 -20.07 6.08 -3.33
CA THR A 587 -19.35 6.37 -2.08
C THR A 587 -18.54 7.66 -2.21
N ALA A 588 -18.20 8.28 -1.08
CA ALA A 588 -17.47 9.53 -1.06
C ALA A 588 -16.12 9.42 -1.78
N SER A 589 -15.45 8.28 -1.61
CA SER A 589 -14.21 7.96 -2.32
C SER A 589 -14.42 7.92 -3.83
N MET A 590 -15.51 7.33 -4.31
CA MET A 590 -15.83 7.31 -5.75
C MET A 590 -16.09 8.72 -6.29
N LEU A 591 -16.93 9.52 -5.62
CA LEU A 591 -17.22 10.88 -6.07
C LEU A 591 -15.98 11.78 -6.02
N THR A 592 -15.16 11.64 -4.96
CA THR A 592 -13.87 12.33 -4.87
C THR A 592 -12.99 11.95 -6.06
N THR A 593 -12.83 10.65 -6.31
CA THR A 593 -11.99 10.14 -7.41
C THR A 593 -12.48 10.61 -8.79
N LEU A 594 -13.79 10.56 -9.04
CA LEU A 594 -14.35 11.00 -10.32
C LEU A 594 -14.10 12.49 -10.57
N LEU A 595 -14.31 13.33 -9.55
CA LEU A 595 -14.15 14.78 -9.68
C LEU A 595 -12.69 15.22 -9.70
N THR A 596 -11.79 14.50 -9.01
CA THR A 596 -10.37 14.89 -8.93
C THR A 596 -9.50 14.25 -10.00
N ALA A 597 -9.64 12.95 -10.25
CA ALA A 597 -8.71 12.15 -11.06
C ALA A 597 -9.25 11.71 -12.42
N CYS A 598 -10.57 11.79 -12.67
CA CYS A 598 -11.20 11.22 -13.87
C CYS A 598 -11.80 12.28 -14.82
N HIS A 599 -11.12 13.41 -15.03
CA HIS A 599 -11.68 14.53 -15.79
C HIS A 599 -12.14 14.14 -17.20
N GLU A 600 -11.28 13.46 -17.95
CA GLU A 600 -11.52 13.09 -19.36
C GLU A 600 -12.68 12.11 -19.46
N VAL A 601 -12.83 11.23 -18.46
CA VAL A 601 -13.98 10.32 -18.38
C VAL A 601 -15.24 11.07 -18.05
N VAL A 602 -15.23 11.96 -17.05
CA VAL A 602 -16.41 12.79 -16.71
C VAL A 602 -16.86 13.61 -17.94
N GLU A 603 -15.90 14.17 -18.69
CA GLU A 603 -16.17 14.88 -19.92
C GLU A 603 -16.81 13.96 -20.98
N ALA A 604 -16.24 12.78 -21.23
CA ALA A 604 -16.75 11.82 -22.22
C ALA A 604 -18.10 11.19 -21.84
N LEU A 605 -18.42 11.06 -20.55
CA LEU A 605 -19.67 10.46 -20.10
C LEU A 605 -20.87 11.39 -20.27
N GLY A 606 -20.70 12.70 -20.03
CA GLY A 606 -21.77 13.67 -20.18
C GLY A 606 -21.36 15.14 -20.01
N GLY A 607 -20.06 15.45 -20.07
CA GLY A 607 -19.56 16.81 -20.03
C GLY A 607 -19.94 17.58 -18.76
N ALA A 608 -20.08 18.90 -18.92
CA ALA A 608 -20.42 19.82 -17.84
C ALA A 608 -21.75 19.49 -17.13
N ALA A 609 -22.71 18.91 -17.85
CA ALA A 609 -24.00 18.54 -17.27
C ALA A 609 -23.86 17.39 -16.26
N TYR A 610 -23.08 16.37 -16.62
CA TYR A 610 -22.79 15.26 -15.71
C TYR A 610 -21.91 15.70 -14.55
N GLU A 611 -20.91 16.54 -14.79
CA GLU A 611 -20.09 17.12 -13.71
C GLU A 611 -20.94 17.93 -12.71
N ALA A 612 -21.89 18.74 -13.18
CA ALA A 612 -22.79 19.48 -12.31
C ALA A 612 -23.66 18.56 -11.43
N GLN A 613 -24.12 17.42 -11.98
CA GLN A 613 -24.86 16.41 -11.21
C GLN A 613 -23.97 15.76 -10.15
N LEU A 614 -22.71 15.44 -10.46
CA LEU A 614 -21.75 14.92 -9.48
C LEU A 614 -21.46 15.94 -8.36
N ARG A 615 -21.26 17.22 -8.70
CA ARG A 615 -21.08 18.30 -7.71
C ARG A 615 -22.31 18.43 -6.80
N ALA A 616 -23.52 18.31 -7.35
CA ALA A 616 -24.76 18.33 -6.56
C ALA A 616 -24.82 17.15 -5.56
N LEU A 617 -24.42 15.95 -5.98
CA LEU A 617 -24.32 14.78 -5.08
C LEU A 617 -23.29 14.97 -3.98
N VAL A 618 -22.14 15.59 -4.29
CA VAL A 618 -21.15 15.93 -3.25
C VAL A 618 -21.79 16.88 -2.23
N LEU A 619 -22.46 17.95 -2.67
CA LEU A 619 -23.12 18.91 -1.77
C LEU A 619 -24.18 18.25 -0.89
N GLU A 620 -25.06 17.42 -1.48
CA GLU A 620 -26.09 16.65 -0.77
C GLU A 620 -25.51 15.72 0.30
N HIS A 621 -24.29 15.23 0.09
CA HIS A 621 -23.65 14.22 0.94
C HIS A 621 -22.35 14.70 1.60
N THR A 622 -22.07 16.01 1.63
CA THR A 622 -20.83 16.58 2.22
C THR A 622 -20.56 16.11 3.64
N MET A 623 -21.63 15.90 4.43
CA MET A 623 -21.57 15.42 5.82
C MET A 623 -21.71 13.89 5.94
N HIS A 624 -21.64 13.15 4.83
CA HIS A 624 -21.98 11.72 4.74
C HIS A 624 -20.85 10.89 4.10
N GLY A 625 -19.71 10.84 4.75
CA GLY A 625 -18.61 9.94 4.41
C GLY A 625 -17.46 10.57 3.64
N PHE A 626 -17.52 11.87 3.34
CA PHE A 626 -16.36 12.60 2.83
C PHE A 626 -15.41 12.96 3.96
N SER A 627 -14.12 12.73 3.73
CA SER A 627 -13.07 13.27 4.58
C SER A 627 -12.82 14.74 4.26
N ARG A 628 -12.25 15.47 5.22
CA ARG A 628 -11.81 16.86 5.01
C ARG A 628 -10.84 16.97 3.83
N ASP A 629 -9.90 16.04 3.73
CA ASP A 629 -8.94 16.00 2.63
C ASP A 629 -9.61 15.69 1.29
N GLY A 630 -10.64 14.82 1.29
CA GLY A 630 -11.45 14.55 0.10
C GLY A 630 -12.18 15.79 -0.40
N LEU A 631 -12.89 16.51 0.48
CA LEU A 631 -13.57 17.76 0.10
C LEU A 631 -12.57 18.85 -0.32
N LYS A 632 -11.42 18.94 0.35
CA LYS A 632 -10.36 19.87 -0.01
C LYS A 632 -9.79 19.56 -1.39
N ALA A 633 -9.56 18.28 -1.71
CA ALA A 633 -9.10 17.86 -3.03
C ALA A 633 -10.13 18.22 -4.11
N VAL A 634 -11.41 17.94 -3.88
CA VAL A 634 -12.49 18.31 -4.82
C VAL A 634 -12.54 19.83 -5.03
N ALA A 635 -12.48 20.63 -3.96
CA ALA A 635 -12.48 22.09 -4.04
C ALA A 635 -11.26 22.63 -4.80
N GLN A 636 -10.06 22.13 -4.47
CA GLN A 636 -8.81 22.54 -5.14
C GLN A 636 -8.82 22.20 -6.62
N THR A 637 -9.26 20.99 -7.00
CA THR A 637 -9.36 20.61 -8.41
C THR A 637 -10.40 21.46 -9.15
N ALA A 638 -11.54 21.76 -8.52
CA ALA A 638 -12.55 22.64 -9.12
C ALA A 638 -12.00 24.06 -9.38
N LEU A 639 -11.25 24.63 -8.42
CA LEU A 639 -10.59 25.92 -8.58
C LEU A 639 -9.57 25.91 -9.71
N GLN A 640 -8.67 24.92 -9.74
CA GLN A 640 -7.64 24.78 -10.77
C GLN A 640 -8.25 24.74 -12.17
N ARG A 641 -9.40 24.06 -12.33
CA ARG A 641 -10.10 23.95 -13.63
C ARG A 641 -10.90 25.19 -14.00
N SER A 642 -11.29 26.02 -13.04
CA SER A 642 -12.03 27.26 -13.31
C SER A 642 -11.16 28.36 -13.96
N HIS A 643 -9.84 28.16 -14.05
CA HIS A 643 -8.95 29.09 -14.73
C HIS A 643 -9.23 29.10 -16.24
N GLY A 644 -9.79 30.21 -16.73
CA GLY A 644 -10.16 30.38 -18.14
C GLY A 644 -11.64 30.10 -18.46
N ASP A 645 -12.45 29.78 -17.46
CA ASP A 645 -13.91 29.67 -17.60
C ASP A 645 -14.57 31.05 -17.75
N SER A 646 -15.81 31.06 -18.26
CA SER A 646 -16.63 32.28 -18.28
C SER A 646 -16.97 32.76 -16.86
N ASP A 647 -17.17 34.07 -16.68
CA ASP A 647 -17.48 34.69 -15.38
C ASP A 647 -18.63 33.98 -14.63
N VAL A 648 -19.64 33.51 -15.37
CA VAL A 648 -20.80 32.79 -14.80
C VAL A 648 -20.39 31.41 -14.26
N LYS A 649 -19.58 30.65 -15.00
CA LYS A 649 -19.07 29.34 -14.57
C LYS A 649 -18.07 29.47 -13.42
N GLN A 650 -17.26 30.52 -13.46
CA GLN A 650 -16.33 30.85 -12.39
C GLN A 650 -17.08 31.19 -11.11
N ALA A 651 -18.13 32.02 -11.18
CA ALA A 651 -18.97 32.34 -10.02
C ALA A 651 -19.66 31.09 -9.42
N GLN A 652 -20.18 30.20 -10.26
CA GLN A 652 -20.77 28.93 -9.81
C GLN A 652 -19.74 28.02 -9.14
N THR A 653 -18.51 27.97 -9.68
CA THR A 653 -17.43 27.17 -9.11
C THR A 653 -16.95 27.75 -7.77
N LEU A 654 -16.84 29.08 -7.66
CA LEU A 654 -16.51 29.74 -6.41
C LEU A 654 -17.58 29.50 -5.34
N GLU A 655 -18.86 29.54 -5.69
CA GLU A 655 -19.94 29.24 -4.74
C GLU A 655 -19.91 27.77 -4.29
N PHE A 656 -19.67 26.83 -5.21
CA PHE A 656 -19.47 25.42 -4.86
C PHE A 656 -18.28 25.24 -3.91
N VAL A 657 -17.14 25.87 -4.20
CA VAL A 657 -15.94 25.82 -3.35
C VAL A 657 -16.22 26.42 -1.97
N ARG A 658 -16.92 27.56 -1.89
CA ARG A 658 -17.31 28.19 -0.62
C ARG A 658 -18.17 27.27 0.24
N GLN A 659 -19.11 26.54 -0.38
CA GLN A 659 -19.94 25.56 0.32
C GLN A 659 -19.11 24.37 0.81
N LEU A 660 -18.16 23.88 0.00
CA LEU A 660 -17.24 22.83 0.43
C LEU A 660 -16.30 23.29 1.55
N GLU A 661 -15.80 24.51 1.51
CA GLU A 661 -14.95 25.08 2.58
C GLU A 661 -15.74 25.24 3.87
N ALA A 662 -16.99 25.71 3.80
CA ALA A 662 -17.88 25.76 4.96
C ALA A 662 -18.13 24.36 5.53
N ALA A 663 -18.39 23.36 4.68
CA ALA A 663 -18.52 21.97 5.12
C ALA A 663 -17.22 21.43 5.73
N GLN A 664 -16.05 21.70 5.13
CA GLN A 664 -14.74 21.28 5.65
C GLN A 664 -14.45 21.80 7.06
N LEU A 665 -14.94 22.99 7.42
CA LEU A 665 -14.79 23.53 8.78
C LEU A 665 -15.62 22.75 9.81
N LEU A 666 -16.69 22.11 9.37
CA LEU A 666 -17.51 21.21 10.18
C LEU A 666 -16.94 19.78 10.23
N LEU A 667 -15.93 19.46 9.40
CA LEU A 667 -15.29 18.15 9.34
C LEU A 667 -14.01 18.07 10.20
N PRO A 668 -13.76 16.91 10.83
CA PRO A 668 -12.56 16.68 11.63
C PRO A 668 -11.25 16.79 10.82
N LYS A 669 -10.15 17.22 11.45
CA LYS A 669 -8.78 17.13 10.89
C LYS A 669 -8.16 15.78 11.24
N ARG A 670 -7.51 15.11 10.28
CA ARG A 670 -6.67 13.92 10.53
C ARG A 670 -5.20 14.26 10.35
N ASN A 671 -4.34 13.68 11.18
CA ASN A 671 -2.91 13.56 10.91
C ASN A 671 -2.65 12.11 10.51
N TRP A 672 -2.50 11.86 9.21
CA TRP A 672 -2.13 10.55 8.70
C TRP A 672 -0.61 10.46 8.59
N ILE A 673 0.07 9.83 9.55
CA ILE A 673 1.47 9.40 9.38
C ILE A 673 1.74 8.07 10.10
#